data_AF-A0A813W629-F1
#
_entry.id   AF-A0A813W629-F1
#
_cell.length_a   1.000
_cell.length_b   1.000
_cell.length_c   1.000
_cell.angle_alpha   90.00
_cell.angle_beta   90.00
_cell.angle_gamma   90.00
#
_symmetry.space_group_name_H-M   'P 1'
#
loop_
_entity.id
_entity.type
_entity.pdbx_description
1 polymer ?
#
loop_
_entity_poly.entity_id
_entity_poly.type
_entity_poly.pdbx_seq_one_letter_code
_entity_poly.pdbx_strand_id
1 'polypeptide(L)'
;MAAVTNNTAISNSVPTSTRFTDEYDLKEELGKGAFSIVKRCIQKSSGQEFAAKIINTKKLSTRDHQKLEREGRICRQLKHPNIVRLHDSIPEENFHYLIFDLVTGGELFEDIVAREFYSEADASHCIQQVLEAVRHCHESNIVHRDLKPENLLLASKTKGAAVKLADFGLAIEVNGEQTQWYGFAGTPGYLSPEVLKKEPYGKPVDIWACGVILYILLVGYPPFWDEDQHRLYNQIKAGAYDYPSPEWDTVTTEAKRLIDSMLNINPSRRISASDALKHPWICQRERVAGTIHRQETVDCLRKFNARRKLKKKKKKKTLDLITFIFSIVFCRIMFFAIFCLTCIIGAILSTMFVNRTLIPSNRSRPTTQSGNSAIKESADSNSATIDEINDIDRLSLEITKVTEQLLQAIANSDYEMYKSLCDPKITCFEPETIGNLVEGLDFHKFYFDTGKFARSDTVLSPKASKSTINCTMLTPVVHTLGDESACIAYILLLQYIDRNGQPQSVRTEETRVWHKKDTRWQCVHFHRSGMPVAAALKSSFSIVVAHSFIYHSFMRDTLTLTFANDDPSLQRYRGHILKNNGKYEIITELASSYKEPNINVNYILATGFWDQTYNKTGWSVLEIKTSDNQTNIEQVYSAGLLEGQFTRELTGMQWQNSINDVCANKTTFCGYLKQYFQIQLDWMYTQIDSYPDDEYWHQVNLLLVQLNGLIDGNQNNPRGPRKELDDPLGFFLFQVVESIGDLADRFNIPNVERHDSCSALIKILPNNSDIFISHADWSNYRTMLKVIKRYIMPLKRSTATGSTLIPGADMVFSSYPGTLHSVDDFYMTRPAHMTIIETTIVNSNQDLLHNIIPISVPEWIRIVVANRLANSGREWIDKFFLYNDGTYNNQWMITDFKRFTPGQLPKSEFLMVAEQLITDFESQDMTDTLINNTYWASYNNVYFPRFRNLSGEEAMVQQKGPELYSWKNSSRARIFARDHIKVVDLPSMIHMMRYNDFQHDPLSACNCTPPYSSELTIAARCDLNPSNGTYPDPPLGHRVHGATDAKITNYAMMQNFTLVAIAGPTSDNQPPFVWSESDFNTQVSHVGHPDKWDFGPFTPTWML
;
A
#
# COMPACT_ATOMS: atom_id res chain seq x y z
N MET A 1 -51.04 -70.35 11.15
CA MET A 1 -50.54 -70.39 9.76
C MET A 1 -49.23 -69.60 9.79
N ALA A 2 -48.03 -70.16 9.55
CA ALA A 2 -47.55 -70.90 8.38
C ALA A 2 -47.43 -69.98 7.13
N ALA A 3 -46.31 -69.89 6.41
CA ALA A 3 -45.04 -70.64 6.47
C ALA A 3 -43.82 -69.77 5.98
N VAL A 4 -42.58 -70.02 6.42
CA VAL A 4 -41.47 -70.72 5.68
C VAL A 4 -41.13 -70.03 4.33
N THR A 5 -40.15 -69.13 4.19
CA THR A 5 -38.65 -69.24 4.22
C THR A 5 -37.97 -69.94 3.04
N ASN A 6 -37.18 -69.19 2.24
CA ASN A 6 -35.76 -69.41 1.85
C ASN A 6 -35.38 -68.40 0.72
N ASN A 7 -34.27 -67.66 0.71
CA ASN A 7 -32.83 -67.94 0.91
C ASN A 7 -32.12 -68.73 -0.22
N THR A 8 -31.48 -67.99 -1.12
CA THR A 8 -30.15 -68.31 -1.70
C THR A 8 -29.32 -67.03 -1.70
N ALA A 9 -28.01 -67.13 -1.44
CA ALA A 9 -27.17 -65.97 -1.15
C ALA A 9 -26.62 -65.30 -2.41
N ILE A 10 -26.81 -63.97 -2.52
CA ILE A 10 -25.85 -63.13 -3.24
C ILE A 10 -24.70 -62.88 -2.26
N SER A 11 -23.49 -63.32 -2.61
CA SER A 11 -22.29 -62.96 -1.87
C SER A 11 -22.04 -61.47 -2.04
N ASN A 12 -22.33 -60.68 -1.00
CA ASN A 12 -21.84 -59.31 -0.89
C ASN A 12 -20.32 -59.31 -0.69
N SER A 13 -19.58 -59.60 -1.77
CA SER A 13 -18.29 -58.99 -1.99
C SER A 13 -18.52 -57.49 -2.09
N VAL A 14 -18.54 -56.83 -0.93
CA VAL A 14 -18.34 -55.38 -0.84
C VAL A 14 -17.17 -55.08 -1.79
N PRO A 15 -17.32 -54.15 -2.75
CA PRO A 15 -16.18 -53.76 -3.57
C PRO A 15 -15.12 -53.27 -2.59
N THR A 16 -14.04 -54.04 -2.44
CA THR A 16 -12.90 -53.65 -1.62
C THR A 16 -12.43 -52.33 -2.20
N SER A 17 -12.71 -51.24 -1.49
CA SER A 17 -12.31 -49.90 -1.91
C SER A 17 -10.78 -49.91 -1.92
N THR A 18 -10.19 -50.13 -3.10
CA THR A 18 -8.75 -50.26 -3.24
C THR A 18 -8.17 -48.90 -2.95
N ARG A 19 -7.58 -48.77 -1.75
CA ARG A 19 -6.94 -47.54 -1.33
C ARG A 19 -5.77 -47.32 -2.27
N PHE A 20 -5.44 -46.06 -2.54
CA PHE A 20 -4.32 -45.72 -3.38
C PHE A 20 -3.04 -46.44 -2.92
N THR A 21 -2.85 -46.60 -1.60
CA THR A 21 -1.71 -47.29 -0.97
C THR A 21 -1.62 -48.78 -1.27
N ASP A 22 -2.73 -49.41 -1.68
CA ASP A 22 -2.79 -50.86 -1.93
C ASP A 22 -2.32 -51.18 -3.35
N GLU A 23 -2.50 -50.25 -4.30
CA GLU A 23 -2.12 -50.41 -5.71
C GLU A 23 -0.87 -49.60 -6.14
N TYR A 24 -0.55 -48.48 -5.48
CA TYR A 24 0.54 -47.58 -5.89
C TYR A 24 1.43 -47.15 -4.70
N ASP A 25 2.72 -46.92 -4.97
CA ASP A 25 3.65 -46.25 -4.06
C ASP A 25 3.93 -44.82 -4.50
N LEU A 26 3.70 -43.84 -3.61
CA LEU A 26 4.13 -42.46 -3.82
C LEU A 26 5.64 -42.30 -3.67
N LYS A 27 6.21 -41.42 -4.51
CA LYS A 27 7.62 -40.99 -4.49
C LYS A 27 7.66 -39.46 -4.32
N GLU A 28 8.58 -38.77 -4.98
CA GLU A 28 8.79 -37.33 -4.86
C GLU A 28 7.66 -36.46 -5.45
N GLU A 29 7.63 -35.18 -5.06
CA GLU A 29 6.70 -34.19 -5.56
C GLU A 29 7.16 -33.60 -6.91
N LEU A 30 6.27 -33.60 -7.89
CA LEU A 30 6.48 -33.04 -9.23
C LEU A 30 5.89 -31.62 -9.34
N GLY A 31 4.88 -31.30 -8.53
CA GLY A 31 4.29 -29.96 -8.46
C GLY A 31 3.17 -29.83 -7.43
N LYS A 32 2.75 -28.59 -7.16
CA LYS A 32 1.69 -28.25 -6.19
C LYS A 32 0.87 -27.06 -6.68
N GLY A 33 -0.45 -27.23 -6.70
CA GLY A 33 -1.47 -26.20 -6.92
C GLY A 33 -2.29 -25.90 -5.66
N ALA A 34 -3.39 -25.13 -5.80
CA ALA A 34 -4.17 -24.62 -4.67
C ALA A 34 -4.78 -25.72 -3.77
N PHE A 35 -5.38 -26.74 -4.38
CA PHE A 35 -6.10 -27.82 -3.68
C PHE A 35 -5.54 -29.22 -3.99
N SER A 36 -4.41 -29.29 -4.70
CA SER A 36 -3.82 -30.54 -5.16
C SER A 36 -2.29 -30.54 -5.22
N ILE A 37 -1.72 -31.72 -5.05
CA ILE A 37 -0.28 -32.00 -5.16
C ILE A 37 -0.11 -33.08 -6.23
N VAL A 38 0.77 -32.86 -7.19
CA VAL A 38 1.17 -33.84 -8.18
C VAL A 38 2.46 -34.51 -7.72
N LYS A 39 2.43 -35.82 -7.51
CA LYS A 39 3.59 -36.63 -7.14
C LYS A 39 3.84 -37.72 -8.17
N ARG A 40 5.09 -38.16 -8.28
CA ARG A 40 5.38 -39.41 -9.01
C ARG A 40 4.88 -40.58 -8.17
N CYS A 41 4.30 -41.58 -8.82
CA CYS A 41 3.98 -42.85 -8.18
C CYS A 41 4.40 -44.03 -9.08
N ILE A 42 4.52 -45.21 -8.46
CA ILE A 42 4.82 -46.47 -9.15
C ILE A 42 3.70 -47.45 -8.84
N GLN A 43 3.10 -48.06 -9.86
CA GLN A 43 2.08 -49.08 -9.68
C GLN A 43 2.72 -50.41 -9.25
N LYS A 44 2.24 -51.01 -8.16
CA LYS A 44 2.87 -52.15 -7.48
C LYS A 44 2.83 -53.44 -8.29
N SER A 45 1.80 -53.62 -9.11
CA SER A 45 1.58 -54.83 -9.92
C SER A 45 2.42 -54.87 -11.20
N SER A 46 2.83 -53.71 -11.74
CA SER A 46 3.49 -53.59 -13.04
C SER A 46 4.89 -52.97 -12.97
N GLY A 47 5.22 -52.25 -11.90
CA GLY A 47 6.42 -51.42 -11.80
C GLY A 47 6.38 -50.16 -12.68
N GLN A 48 5.26 -49.86 -13.33
CA GLN A 48 5.13 -48.71 -14.22
C GLN A 48 4.97 -47.40 -13.43
N GLU A 49 5.60 -46.33 -13.91
CA GLU A 49 5.59 -45.01 -13.27
C GLU A 49 4.52 -44.07 -13.87
N PHE A 50 3.86 -43.30 -12.99
CA PHE A 50 2.75 -42.41 -13.30
C PHE A 50 2.85 -41.09 -12.50
N ALA A 51 2.01 -40.11 -12.83
CA ALA A 51 1.85 -38.87 -12.08
C ALA A 51 0.49 -38.84 -11.35
N ALA A 52 0.51 -39.01 -10.02
CA ALA A 52 -0.69 -38.91 -9.19
C ALA A 52 -0.98 -37.44 -8.82
N LYS A 53 -2.04 -36.85 -9.37
CA LYS A 53 -2.64 -35.59 -8.92
C LYS A 53 -3.55 -35.92 -7.73
N ILE A 54 -3.02 -35.72 -6.52
CA ILE A 54 -3.70 -35.95 -5.23
C ILE A 54 -4.48 -34.68 -4.87
N ILE A 55 -5.78 -34.78 -4.63
CA ILE A 55 -6.69 -33.65 -4.46
C ILE A 55 -7.39 -33.77 -3.10
N ASN A 56 -7.30 -32.76 -2.24
CA ASN A 56 -7.87 -32.83 -0.88
C ASN A 56 -9.36 -32.48 -0.89
N THR A 57 -10.24 -33.48 -0.78
CA THR A 57 -11.70 -33.30 -0.92
C THR A 57 -12.30 -32.49 0.22
N LYS A 58 -11.78 -32.59 1.46
CA LYS A 58 -12.25 -31.79 2.60
C LYS A 58 -12.15 -30.28 2.41
N LYS A 59 -11.28 -29.81 1.50
CA LYS A 59 -11.07 -28.38 1.22
C LYS A 59 -11.83 -27.87 -0.03
N LEU A 60 -12.62 -28.70 -0.68
CA LEU A 60 -13.40 -28.33 -1.88
C LEU A 60 -14.84 -27.93 -1.50
N SER A 61 -15.32 -26.79 -2.02
CA SER A 61 -16.74 -26.48 -1.93
C SER A 61 -17.59 -27.45 -2.76
N THR A 62 -18.91 -27.46 -2.57
CA THR A 62 -19.84 -28.23 -3.43
C THR A 62 -19.67 -27.91 -4.91
N ARG A 63 -19.36 -26.64 -5.23
CA ARG A 63 -19.10 -26.18 -6.61
C ARG A 63 -17.75 -26.68 -7.14
N ASP A 64 -16.77 -26.92 -6.27
CA ASP A 64 -15.44 -27.40 -6.67
C ASP A 64 -15.39 -28.94 -6.77
N HIS A 65 -16.18 -29.65 -5.98
CA HIS A 65 -16.48 -31.07 -6.21
C HIS A 65 -17.09 -31.28 -7.62
N GLN A 66 -18.09 -30.48 -8.01
CA GLN A 66 -18.68 -30.54 -9.36
C GLN A 66 -17.68 -30.22 -10.49
N LYS A 67 -16.67 -29.36 -10.24
CA LYS A 67 -15.57 -29.13 -11.20
C LYS A 67 -14.66 -30.36 -11.29
N LEU A 68 -14.30 -30.96 -10.15
CA LEU A 68 -13.45 -32.14 -10.08
C LEU A 68 -14.09 -33.35 -10.79
N GLU A 69 -15.37 -33.62 -10.53
CA GLU A 69 -16.12 -34.66 -11.24
C GLU A 69 -16.13 -34.43 -12.76
N ARG A 70 -16.28 -33.18 -13.20
CA ARG A 70 -16.21 -32.82 -14.62
C ARG A 70 -14.80 -32.97 -15.20
N GLU A 71 -13.76 -32.54 -14.48
CA GLU A 71 -12.35 -32.72 -14.90
C GLU A 71 -12.03 -34.22 -15.07
N GLY A 72 -12.39 -35.05 -14.08
CA GLY A 72 -12.23 -36.50 -14.12
C GLY A 72 -13.04 -37.15 -15.25
N ARG A 73 -14.28 -36.71 -15.49
CA ARG A 73 -15.11 -37.19 -16.61
C ARG A 73 -14.50 -36.84 -17.97
N ILE A 74 -14.05 -35.61 -18.16
CA ILE A 74 -13.40 -35.12 -19.38
C ILE A 74 -12.10 -35.89 -19.64
N CYS A 75 -11.22 -36.01 -18.65
CA CYS A 75 -9.93 -36.67 -18.81
C CYS A 75 -10.03 -38.20 -19.05
N ARG A 76 -11.13 -38.86 -18.65
CA ARG A 76 -11.41 -40.27 -19.00
C ARG A 76 -11.85 -40.45 -20.46
N GLN A 77 -12.46 -39.44 -21.08
CA GLN A 77 -12.89 -39.47 -22.49
C GLN A 77 -11.70 -39.23 -23.44
N LEU A 78 -10.83 -38.28 -23.11
CA LEU A 78 -9.73 -37.84 -23.97
C LEU A 78 -8.59 -38.87 -24.02
N LYS A 79 -8.45 -39.55 -25.16
CA LYS A 79 -7.44 -40.61 -25.39
C LYS A 79 -6.70 -40.34 -26.71
N HIS A 80 -5.70 -39.46 -26.64
CA HIS A 80 -4.91 -39.01 -27.79
C HIS A 80 -3.42 -39.01 -27.43
N PRO A 81 -2.48 -39.37 -28.33
CA PRO A 81 -1.03 -39.37 -28.03
C PRO A 81 -0.55 -38.01 -27.50
N ASN A 82 -1.05 -36.91 -28.06
CA ASN A 82 -0.71 -35.53 -27.68
C ASN A 82 -1.56 -34.96 -26.53
N ILE A 83 -2.21 -35.79 -25.73
CA ILE A 83 -2.88 -35.40 -24.47
C ILE A 83 -2.25 -36.20 -23.33
N VAL A 84 -2.11 -35.61 -22.14
CA VAL A 84 -1.75 -36.32 -20.90
C VAL A 84 -2.95 -37.18 -20.49
N ARG A 85 -2.87 -38.50 -20.70
CA ARG A 85 -3.96 -39.44 -20.44
C ARG A 85 -4.16 -39.65 -18.94
N LEU A 86 -5.43 -39.70 -18.52
CA LEU A 86 -5.85 -40.25 -17.23
C LEU A 86 -6.02 -41.77 -17.37
N HIS A 87 -5.33 -42.53 -16.52
CA HIS A 87 -5.42 -43.99 -16.48
C HIS A 87 -6.41 -44.47 -15.42
N ASP A 88 -6.37 -43.86 -14.24
CA ASP A 88 -7.07 -44.32 -13.04
C ASP A 88 -7.48 -43.14 -12.14
N SER A 89 -8.46 -43.35 -11.26
CA SER A 89 -9.19 -42.28 -10.56
C SER A 89 -9.83 -42.79 -9.27
N ILE A 90 -9.04 -42.85 -8.19
CA ILE A 90 -9.39 -43.47 -6.91
C ILE A 90 -9.93 -42.41 -5.93
N PRO A 91 -11.21 -42.48 -5.53
CA PRO A 91 -11.75 -41.65 -4.45
C PRO A 91 -11.58 -42.33 -3.08
N GLU A 92 -10.94 -41.64 -2.15
CA GLU A 92 -10.89 -41.99 -0.72
C GLU A 92 -11.69 -40.97 0.09
N GLU A 93 -11.98 -41.27 1.36
CA GLU A 93 -12.76 -40.43 2.29
C GLU A 93 -12.32 -38.94 2.30
N ASN A 94 -11.01 -38.70 2.17
CA ASN A 94 -10.36 -37.41 2.42
C ASN A 94 -9.58 -36.86 1.22
N PHE A 95 -9.40 -37.67 0.17
CA PHE A 95 -8.58 -37.37 -0.99
C PHE A 95 -9.12 -38.05 -2.27
N HIS A 96 -8.97 -37.40 -3.43
CA HIS A 96 -9.19 -38.03 -4.74
C HIS A 96 -7.85 -38.07 -5.48
N TYR A 97 -7.43 -39.24 -5.92
CA TYR A 97 -6.20 -39.47 -6.68
C TYR A 97 -6.56 -39.63 -8.16
N LEU A 98 -6.01 -38.77 -9.02
CA LEU A 98 -6.11 -38.90 -10.47
C LEU A 98 -4.74 -39.29 -11.03
N ILE A 99 -4.65 -40.46 -11.68
CA ILE A 99 -3.38 -41.09 -12.10
C ILE A 99 -3.14 -40.83 -13.59
N PHE A 100 -2.22 -39.93 -13.90
CA PHE A 100 -1.92 -39.47 -15.25
C PHE A 100 -0.63 -40.06 -15.82
N ASP A 101 -0.43 -39.96 -17.14
CA ASP A 101 0.88 -40.16 -17.78
C ASP A 101 1.98 -39.37 -17.05
N LEU A 102 3.09 -40.03 -16.71
CA LEU A 102 4.29 -39.33 -16.23
C LEU A 102 5.02 -38.68 -17.42
N VAL A 103 4.90 -37.36 -17.55
CA VAL A 103 5.65 -36.57 -18.54
C VAL A 103 6.90 -35.96 -17.92
N THR A 104 8.06 -36.17 -18.54
CA THR A 104 9.38 -35.88 -17.94
C THR A 104 10.21 -34.83 -18.70
N GLY A 105 9.74 -34.36 -19.86
CA GLY A 105 10.43 -33.36 -20.69
C GLY A 105 10.33 -31.92 -20.17
N GLY A 106 9.33 -31.61 -19.33
CA GLY A 106 9.08 -30.25 -18.84
C GLY A 106 8.17 -29.43 -19.77
N GLU A 107 8.16 -28.10 -19.61
CA GLU A 107 7.38 -27.19 -20.47
C GLU A 107 8.05 -26.99 -21.84
N LEU A 108 7.30 -27.13 -22.93
CA LEU A 108 7.79 -27.02 -24.32
C LEU A 108 8.61 -25.74 -24.58
N PHE A 109 8.15 -24.63 -24.01
CA PHE A 109 8.78 -23.31 -24.19
C PHE A 109 10.17 -23.21 -23.54
N GLU A 110 10.49 -24.07 -22.58
CA GLU A 110 11.81 -24.13 -21.94
C GLU A 110 12.78 -24.99 -22.76
N ASP A 111 12.30 -26.10 -23.32
CA ASP A 111 13.07 -26.95 -24.24
C ASP A 111 13.49 -26.19 -25.50
N ILE A 112 12.59 -25.42 -26.11
CA ILE A 112 12.91 -24.56 -27.27
C ILE A 112 14.07 -23.60 -26.96
N VAL A 113 14.13 -23.05 -25.75
CA VAL A 113 15.20 -22.14 -25.32
C VAL A 113 16.54 -22.86 -25.04
N ALA A 114 16.50 -24.18 -24.86
CA ALA A 114 17.66 -25.03 -24.65
C ALA A 114 18.17 -25.73 -25.94
N ARG A 115 17.52 -25.53 -27.10
CA ARG A 115 17.96 -26.08 -28.38
C ARG A 115 19.02 -25.17 -29.03
N GLU A 116 20.07 -25.79 -29.56
CA GLU A 116 21.07 -25.16 -30.43
C GLU A 116 20.51 -24.74 -31.80
N PHE A 117 19.31 -25.23 -32.17
CA PHE A 117 18.66 -24.95 -33.44
C PHE A 117 17.15 -24.94 -33.26
N TYR A 118 16.50 -23.92 -33.84
CA TYR A 118 15.06 -23.73 -33.84
C TYR A 118 14.63 -22.91 -35.06
N SER A 119 13.59 -23.35 -35.76
CA SER A 119 13.12 -22.81 -37.05
C SER A 119 11.59 -22.73 -37.12
N GLU A 120 11.04 -22.18 -38.21
CA GLU A 120 9.58 -22.27 -38.44
C GLU A 120 9.11 -23.72 -38.63
N ALA A 121 9.95 -24.60 -39.18
CA ALA A 121 9.61 -26.01 -39.32
C ALA A 121 9.44 -26.67 -37.94
N ASP A 122 10.26 -26.31 -36.94
CA ASP A 122 10.08 -26.72 -35.55
C ASP A 122 8.78 -26.14 -34.95
N ALA A 123 8.53 -24.84 -35.13
CA ALA A 123 7.31 -24.17 -34.65
C ALA A 123 6.03 -24.81 -35.26
N SER A 124 6.07 -25.12 -36.56
CA SER A 124 5.03 -25.82 -37.30
C SER A 124 4.79 -27.23 -36.76
N HIS A 125 5.85 -27.98 -36.43
CA HIS A 125 5.73 -29.31 -35.84
C HIS A 125 5.19 -29.28 -34.39
N CYS A 126 5.54 -28.24 -33.63
CA CYS A 126 4.97 -28.01 -32.29
C CYS A 126 3.48 -27.68 -32.35
N ILE A 127 3.06 -26.70 -33.16
CA ILE A 127 1.65 -26.29 -33.23
C ILE A 127 0.76 -27.37 -33.86
N GLN A 128 1.29 -28.19 -34.80
CA GLN A 128 0.56 -29.34 -35.34
C GLN A 128 0.06 -30.26 -34.22
N GLN A 129 0.95 -30.65 -33.30
CA GLN A 129 0.63 -31.56 -32.20
C GLN A 129 -0.37 -30.95 -31.21
N VAL A 130 -0.30 -29.63 -31.00
CA VAL A 130 -1.30 -28.89 -30.20
C VAL A 130 -2.66 -28.91 -30.91
N LEU A 131 -2.70 -28.64 -32.21
CA LEU A 131 -3.94 -28.64 -33.00
C LEU A 131 -4.54 -30.04 -33.16
N GLU A 132 -3.73 -31.10 -33.21
CA GLU A 132 -4.21 -32.49 -33.19
C GLU A 132 -4.86 -32.84 -31.85
N ALA A 133 -4.27 -32.42 -30.73
CA ALA A 133 -4.89 -32.54 -29.41
C ALA A 133 -6.18 -31.72 -29.28
N VAL A 134 -6.18 -30.46 -29.72
CA VAL A 134 -7.36 -29.57 -29.69
C VAL A 134 -8.47 -30.09 -30.62
N ARG A 135 -8.13 -30.62 -31.80
CA ARG A 135 -9.09 -31.30 -32.69
C ARG A 135 -9.74 -32.50 -31.98
N HIS A 136 -8.95 -33.37 -31.34
CA HIS A 136 -9.49 -34.52 -30.60
C HIS A 136 -10.44 -34.08 -29.47
N CYS A 137 -10.12 -32.99 -28.77
CA CYS A 137 -11.04 -32.37 -27.81
C CYS A 137 -12.33 -31.89 -28.48
N HIS A 138 -12.24 -31.15 -29.58
CA HIS A 138 -13.38 -30.58 -30.31
C HIS A 138 -14.27 -31.65 -30.97
N GLU A 139 -13.69 -32.75 -31.44
CA GLU A 139 -14.38 -33.96 -31.92
C GLU A 139 -15.09 -34.69 -30.77
N SER A 140 -14.48 -34.71 -29.59
CA SER A 140 -15.08 -35.19 -28.32
C SER A 140 -16.07 -34.19 -27.70
N ASN A 141 -16.38 -33.08 -28.39
CA ASN A 141 -17.18 -31.96 -27.90
C ASN A 141 -16.72 -31.36 -26.55
N ILE A 142 -15.41 -31.29 -26.34
CA ILE A 142 -14.76 -30.69 -25.18
C ILE A 142 -14.01 -29.42 -25.62
N VAL A 143 -14.15 -28.33 -24.85
CA VAL A 143 -13.46 -27.05 -25.08
C VAL A 143 -12.58 -26.74 -23.87
N HIS A 144 -11.31 -26.40 -24.10
CA HIS A 144 -10.29 -26.28 -23.05
C HIS A 144 -10.35 -24.94 -22.30
N ARG A 145 -10.61 -23.84 -23.01
CA ARG A 145 -10.80 -22.45 -22.53
C ARG A 145 -9.61 -21.76 -21.86
N ASP A 146 -8.57 -22.48 -21.49
CA ASP A 146 -7.38 -21.91 -20.83
C ASP A 146 -6.05 -22.46 -21.40
N LEU A 147 -5.97 -22.55 -22.73
CA LEU A 147 -4.75 -22.92 -23.45
C LEU A 147 -3.69 -21.80 -23.35
N LYS A 148 -2.48 -22.16 -22.95
CA LYS A 148 -1.30 -21.29 -22.80
C LYS A 148 -0.03 -22.16 -22.73
N PRO A 149 1.19 -21.58 -22.82
CA PRO A 149 2.46 -22.31 -22.76
C PRO A 149 2.60 -23.30 -21.60
N GLU A 150 2.03 -22.98 -20.43
CA GLU A 150 1.99 -23.85 -19.24
C GLU A 150 1.35 -25.22 -19.47
N ASN A 151 0.38 -25.32 -20.38
CA ASN A 151 -0.37 -26.54 -20.65
C ASN A 151 0.35 -27.45 -21.67
N LEU A 152 1.47 -27.01 -22.25
CA LEU A 152 2.19 -27.70 -23.32
C LEU A 152 3.46 -28.33 -22.77
N LEU A 153 3.37 -29.62 -22.42
CA LEU A 153 4.46 -30.39 -21.82
C LEU A 153 5.10 -31.33 -22.85
N LEU A 154 6.35 -31.70 -22.63
CA LEU A 154 7.05 -32.72 -23.44
C LEU A 154 7.03 -34.07 -22.72
N ALA A 155 6.73 -35.14 -23.46
CA ALA A 155 6.64 -36.49 -22.92
C ALA A 155 7.95 -36.94 -22.22
N SER A 156 9.09 -36.58 -22.80
CA SER A 156 10.44 -36.96 -22.35
C SER A 156 11.46 -35.88 -22.71
N LYS A 157 12.69 -35.98 -22.18
CA LYS A 157 13.83 -35.10 -22.53
C LYS A 157 14.59 -35.55 -23.78
N THR A 158 14.07 -36.52 -24.54
CA THR A 158 14.71 -37.01 -25.77
C THR A 158 14.43 -36.04 -26.91
N LYS A 159 15.44 -35.71 -27.73
CA LYS A 159 15.28 -34.83 -28.90
C LYS A 159 14.16 -35.36 -29.81
N GLY A 160 13.16 -34.52 -30.08
CA GLY A 160 11.96 -34.92 -30.83
C GLY A 160 10.84 -35.58 -30.00
N ALA A 161 10.85 -35.44 -28.67
CA ALA A 161 9.74 -35.89 -27.82
C ALA A 161 8.40 -35.23 -28.21
N ALA A 162 7.31 -36.01 -28.10
CA ALA A 162 5.97 -35.52 -28.43
C ALA A 162 5.48 -34.45 -27.42
N VAL A 163 4.79 -33.45 -27.96
CA VAL A 163 4.05 -32.45 -27.17
C VAL A 163 2.77 -33.09 -26.64
N LYS A 164 2.50 -32.95 -25.35
CA LYS A 164 1.30 -33.40 -24.65
C LYS A 164 0.60 -32.23 -23.95
N LEU A 165 -0.68 -32.04 -24.28
CA LEU A 165 -1.59 -31.09 -23.65
C LEU A 165 -2.02 -31.59 -22.25
N ALA A 166 -1.92 -30.72 -21.25
CA ALA A 166 -2.16 -31.02 -19.84
C ALA A 166 -3.08 -30.01 -19.14
N ASP A 167 -3.62 -30.39 -17.98
CA ASP A 167 -4.48 -29.60 -17.06
C ASP A 167 -5.79 -29.04 -17.65
N PHE A 168 -6.81 -29.90 -17.66
CA PHE A 168 -8.17 -29.62 -18.14
C PHE A 168 -9.09 -28.99 -17.07
N GLY A 169 -8.57 -28.45 -15.96
CA GLY A 169 -9.37 -27.97 -14.81
C GLY A 169 -10.40 -26.86 -15.12
N LEU A 170 -10.27 -26.15 -16.24
CA LEU A 170 -11.26 -25.17 -16.73
C LEU A 170 -12.08 -25.65 -17.94
N ALA A 171 -11.83 -26.85 -18.46
CA ALA A 171 -12.50 -27.39 -19.63
C ALA A 171 -14.01 -27.66 -19.39
N ILE A 172 -14.78 -27.70 -20.47
CA ILE A 172 -16.23 -27.94 -20.49
C ILE A 172 -16.59 -28.92 -21.60
N GLU A 173 -17.70 -29.64 -21.43
CA GLU A 173 -18.40 -30.32 -22.52
C GLU A 173 -19.41 -29.34 -23.16
N VAL A 174 -19.55 -29.39 -24.48
CA VAL A 174 -20.49 -28.56 -25.28
C VAL A 174 -21.41 -29.46 -26.13
N ASN A 175 -22.54 -28.92 -26.59
CA ASN A 175 -23.51 -29.70 -27.38
C ASN A 175 -23.28 -29.48 -28.88
N GLY A 176 -22.31 -30.19 -29.46
CA GLY A 176 -21.95 -30.03 -30.88
C GLY A 176 -21.37 -28.64 -31.14
N GLU A 177 -21.97 -27.91 -32.09
CA GLU A 177 -21.60 -26.53 -32.43
C GLU A 177 -22.47 -25.46 -31.73
N GLN A 178 -23.28 -25.84 -30.74
CA GLN A 178 -24.06 -24.87 -29.96
C GLN A 178 -23.14 -23.98 -29.11
N THR A 179 -23.31 -22.66 -29.23
CA THR A 179 -22.65 -21.68 -28.36
C THR A 179 -23.52 -21.34 -27.16
N GLN A 180 -22.90 -21.21 -25.98
CA GLN A 180 -23.57 -20.83 -24.75
C GLN A 180 -22.67 -19.92 -23.92
N TRP A 181 -23.25 -19.15 -22.99
CA TRP A 181 -22.46 -18.44 -21.98
C TRP A 181 -22.02 -19.40 -20.87
N TYR A 182 -20.83 -20.00 -21.03
CA TYR A 182 -20.22 -20.90 -20.03
C TYR A 182 -19.47 -20.16 -18.90
N GLY A 183 -19.74 -18.86 -18.73
CA GLY A 183 -19.06 -17.97 -17.79
C GLY A 183 -17.71 -17.45 -18.27
N PHE A 184 -17.20 -16.42 -17.59
CA PHE A 184 -15.88 -15.84 -17.87
C PHE A 184 -14.78 -16.71 -17.23
N ALA A 185 -13.90 -17.28 -18.05
CA ALA A 185 -12.79 -18.13 -17.62
C ALA A 185 -11.66 -18.15 -18.66
N GLY A 186 -10.41 -18.29 -18.21
CA GLY A 186 -9.19 -18.31 -19.04
C GLY A 186 -8.15 -17.28 -18.60
N THR A 187 -6.92 -17.38 -19.14
CA THR A 187 -5.80 -16.50 -18.81
C THR A 187 -5.80 -15.21 -19.66
N PRO A 188 -5.71 -13.99 -19.09
CA PRO A 188 -6.01 -12.72 -19.79
C PRO A 188 -5.46 -12.53 -21.20
N GLY A 189 -4.17 -12.79 -21.46
CA GLY A 189 -3.55 -12.61 -22.78
C GLY A 189 -3.92 -13.68 -23.83
N TYR A 190 -4.68 -14.71 -23.45
CA TYR A 190 -5.14 -15.80 -24.31
C TYR A 190 -6.67 -15.85 -24.43
N LEU A 191 -7.39 -14.96 -23.73
CA LEU A 191 -8.85 -14.82 -23.84
C LEU A 191 -9.22 -14.33 -25.23
N SER A 192 -10.29 -14.90 -25.80
CA SER A 192 -10.81 -14.50 -27.11
C SER A 192 -11.80 -13.32 -27.02
N PRO A 193 -12.01 -12.57 -28.12
CA PRO A 193 -12.85 -11.36 -28.13
C PRO A 193 -14.27 -11.61 -27.62
N GLU A 194 -14.90 -12.72 -28.01
CA GLU A 194 -16.25 -13.09 -27.61
C GLU A 194 -16.37 -13.34 -26.09
N VAL A 195 -15.38 -13.94 -25.45
CA VAL A 195 -15.36 -14.14 -23.99
C VAL A 195 -15.25 -12.80 -23.25
N LEU A 196 -14.43 -11.87 -23.78
CA LEU A 196 -14.29 -10.51 -23.22
C LEU A 196 -15.54 -9.64 -23.44
N LYS A 197 -16.28 -9.84 -24.54
CA LYS A 197 -17.56 -9.20 -24.84
C LYS A 197 -18.74 -9.80 -24.05
N LYS A 198 -18.52 -10.92 -23.37
CA LYS A 198 -19.54 -11.73 -22.67
C LYS A 198 -20.58 -12.36 -23.60
N GLU A 199 -20.17 -12.64 -24.84
CA GLU A 199 -20.99 -13.28 -25.87
C GLU A 199 -21.03 -14.82 -25.67
N PRO A 200 -22.09 -15.52 -26.13
CA PRO A 200 -22.11 -16.99 -26.15
C PRO A 200 -20.97 -17.55 -27.01
N TYR A 201 -20.24 -18.55 -26.50
CA TYR A 201 -19.04 -19.07 -27.14
C TYR A 201 -18.99 -20.61 -27.15
N GLY A 202 -18.00 -21.17 -27.83
CA GLY A 202 -17.79 -22.61 -27.99
C GLY A 202 -16.36 -22.92 -28.48
N LYS A 203 -16.21 -23.95 -29.31
CA LYS A 203 -14.92 -24.46 -29.83
C LYS A 203 -13.92 -23.38 -30.35
N PRO A 204 -14.34 -22.29 -31.03
CA PRO A 204 -13.40 -21.28 -31.54
C PRO A 204 -12.53 -20.54 -30.50
N VAL A 205 -12.86 -20.56 -29.21
CA VAL A 205 -12.03 -19.89 -28.17
C VAL A 205 -10.64 -20.53 -28.06
N ASP A 206 -10.56 -21.85 -28.23
CA ASP A 206 -9.29 -22.58 -28.15
C ASP A 206 -8.39 -22.27 -29.36
N ILE A 207 -8.97 -21.99 -30.53
CA ILE A 207 -8.21 -21.65 -31.73
C ILE A 207 -7.59 -20.25 -31.62
N TRP A 208 -8.29 -19.30 -31.01
CA TRP A 208 -7.72 -17.98 -30.71
C TRP A 208 -6.47 -18.12 -29.84
N ALA A 209 -6.55 -18.90 -28.77
CA ALA A 209 -5.40 -19.20 -27.91
C ALA A 209 -4.28 -19.94 -28.66
N CYS A 210 -4.60 -20.83 -29.61
CA CYS A 210 -3.61 -21.44 -30.50
C CYS A 210 -2.91 -20.40 -31.40
N GLY A 211 -3.62 -19.39 -31.90
CA GLY A 211 -3.04 -18.28 -32.65
C GLY A 211 -2.07 -17.43 -31.81
N VAL A 212 -2.45 -17.12 -30.57
CA VAL A 212 -1.57 -16.44 -29.59
C VAL A 212 -0.32 -17.29 -29.30
N ILE A 213 -0.47 -18.59 -29.10
CA ILE A 213 0.65 -19.52 -28.88
C ILE A 213 1.57 -19.59 -30.11
N LEU A 214 1.01 -19.68 -31.33
CA LEU A 214 1.76 -19.73 -32.58
C LEU A 214 2.58 -18.45 -32.81
N TYR A 215 1.99 -17.28 -32.54
CA TYR A 215 2.70 -15.99 -32.62
C TYR A 215 3.93 -15.98 -31.68
N ILE A 216 3.76 -16.39 -30.41
CA ILE A 216 4.89 -16.46 -29.44
C ILE A 216 5.93 -17.51 -29.87
N LEU A 217 5.52 -18.65 -30.46
CA LEU A 217 6.46 -19.64 -30.98
C LEU A 217 7.33 -19.10 -32.14
N LEU A 218 6.90 -18.06 -32.86
CA LEU A 218 7.62 -17.55 -34.03
C LEU A 218 8.58 -16.39 -33.73
N VAL A 219 8.26 -15.52 -32.76
CA VAL A 219 9.08 -14.34 -32.39
C VAL A 219 9.38 -14.18 -30.89
N GLY A 220 8.80 -15.01 -30.02
CA GLY A 220 9.13 -15.05 -28.59
C GLY A 220 8.47 -14.00 -27.71
N TYR A 221 7.56 -13.18 -28.25
CA TYR A 221 6.71 -12.24 -27.52
C TYR A 221 5.23 -12.39 -27.91
N PRO A 222 4.26 -11.98 -27.07
CA PRO A 222 2.83 -12.13 -27.38
C PRO A 222 2.29 -11.05 -28.34
N PRO A 223 1.23 -11.35 -29.12
CA PRO A 223 0.58 -10.40 -30.04
C PRO A 223 -0.23 -9.31 -29.33
N PHE A 224 -0.65 -9.55 -28.08
CA PHE A 224 -1.39 -8.60 -27.25
C PHE A 224 -0.68 -8.44 -25.91
N TRP A 225 -0.38 -7.21 -25.52
CA TRP A 225 0.28 -6.89 -24.26
C TRP A 225 0.00 -5.46 -23.81
N ASP A 226 -0.40 -5.32 -22.56
CA ASP A 226 -0.45 -4.05 -21.82
C ASP A 226 -0.24 -4.37 -20.34
N GLU A 227 0.10 -3.36 -19.56
CA GLU A 227 0.18 -3.47 -18.10
C GLU A 227 -1.20 -3.23 -17.46
N ASP A 228 -2.04 -2.39 -18.08
CA ASP A 228 -3.45 -2.26 -17.75
C ASP A 228 -4.27 -3.38 -18.43
N GLN A 229 -4.88 -4.23 -17.60
CA GLN A 229 -5.74 -5.32 -18.05
C GLN A 229 -6.94 -4.82 -18.88
N HIS A 230 -7.43 -3.59 -18.68
CA HIS A 230 -8.50 -3.01 -19.49
C HIS A 230 -8.02 -2.61 -20.89
N ARG A 231 -6.83 -2.03 -21.02
CA ARG A 231 -6.22 -1.76 -22.33
C ARG A 231 -5.87 -3.04 -23.08
N LEU A 232 -5.28 -4.04 -22.41
CA LEU A 232 -5.08 -5.39 -22.97
C LEU A 232 -6.40 -5.99 -23.51
N TYR A 233 -7.48 -5.92 -22.73
CA TYR A 233 -8.79 -6.38 -23.19
C TYR A 233 -9.34 -5.58 -24.37
N ASN A 234 -9.02 -4.29 -24.49
CA ASN A 234 -9.39 -3.47 -25.65
C ASN A 234 -8.60 -3.87 -26.90
N GLN A 235 -7.27 -4.10 -26.79
CA GLN A 235 -6.45 -4.64 -27.89
C GLN A 235 -7.04 -5.96 -28.43
N ILE A 236 -7.31 -6.92 -27.55
CA ILE A 236 -7.88 -8.23 -27.92
C ILE A 236 -9.27 -8.06 -28.56
N LYS A 237 -10.18 -7.30 -27.95
CA LYS A 237 -11.55 -7.09 -28.51
C LYS A 237 -11.54 -6.44 -29.90
N ALA A 238 -10.53 -5.62 -30.20
CA ALA A 238 -10.30 -4.97 -31.48
C ALA A 238 -9.46 -5.81 -32.47
N GLY A 239 -8.87 -6.94 -32.03
CA GLY A 239 -7.91 -7.71 -32.82
C GLY A 239 -6.65 -6.93 -33.18
N ALA A 240 -6.24 -5.96 -32.36
CA ALA A 240 -5.11 -5.09 -32.61
C ALA A 240 -3.79 -5.80 -32.24
N TYR A 241 -3.23 -6.53 -33.20
CA TYR A 241 -1.86 -7.04 -33.23
C TYR A 241 -1.22 -6.67 -34.58
N ASP A 242 0.10 -6.80 -34.69
CA ASP A 242 0.85 -6.48 -35.91
C ASP A 242 2.06 -7.44 -36.08
N TYR A 243 2.76 -7.33 -37.21
CA TYR A 243 3.94 -8.11 -37.58
C TYR A 243 5.18 -7.20 -37.75
N PRO A 244 5.69 -6.58 -36.67
CA PRO A 244 6.75 -5.56 -36.76
C PRO A 244 8.10 -6.11 -37.25
N SER A 245 8.82 -5.26 -37.97
CA SER A 245 10.22 -5.46 -38.36
C SER A 245 11.16 -5.18 -37.16
N PRO A 246 12.30 -5.89 -37.03
CA PRO A 246 12.85 -6.84 -38.00
C PRO A 246 12.38 -8.29 -37.81
N GLU A 247 11.86 -8.69 -36.65
CA GLU A 247 11.71 -10.12 -36.32
C GLU A 247 10.74 -10.85 -37.26
N TRP A 248 9.70 -10.15 -37.74
CA TRP A 248 8.73 -10.70 -38.68
C TRP A 248 9.14 -10.61 -40.16
N ASP A 249 10.20 -9.89 -40.54
CA ASP A 249 10.61 -9.74 -41.94
C ASP A 249 11.06 -11.08 -42.54
N THR A 250 11.67 -11.92 -41.70
CA THR A 250 12.14 -13.26 -42.03
C THR A 250 11.09 -14.36 -41.82
N VAL A 251 9.86 -14.00 -41.44
CA VAL A 251 8.77 -14.95 -41.21
C VAL A 251 7.89 -15.11 -42.44
N THR A 252 7.66 -16.35 -42.88
CA THR A 252 6.92 -16.66 -44.10
C THR A 252 5.48 -16.14 -44.10
N THR A 253 5.01 -15.70 -45.26
CA THR A 253 3.63 -15.23 -45.47
C THR A 253 2.59 -16.27 -45.07
N GLU A 254 2.91 -17.56 -45.21
CA GLU A 254 2.01 -18.66 -44.86
C GLU A 254 1.92 -18.90 -43.34
N ALA A 255 2.96 -18.55 -42.56
CA ALA A 255 2.87 -18.50 -41.10
C ALA A 255 1.92 -17.36 -40.65
N LYS A 256 2.09 -16.16 -41.23
CA LYS A 256 1.25 -14.98 -40.96
C LYS A 256 -0.22 -15.25 -41.31
N ARG A 257 -0.50 -15.78 -42.51
CA ARG A 257 -1.86 -16.18 -42.94
C ARG A 257 -2.53 -17.18 -41.99
N LEU A 258 -1.78 -18.11 -41.40
CA LEU A 258 -2.32 -19.05 -40.42
C LEU A 258 -2.68 -18.34 -39.11
N ILE A 259 -1.84 -17.42 -38.63
CA ILE A 259 -2.13 -16.57 -37.48
C ILE A 259 -3.37 -15.71 -37.74
N ASP A 260 -3.47 -15.03 -38.89
CA ASP A 260 -4.63 -14.19 -39.26
C ASP A 260 -5.94 -15.01 -39.25
N SER A 261 -5.85 -16.27 -39.66
CA SER A 261 -6.97 -17.22 -39.67
C SER A 261 -7.37 -17.68 -38.25
N MET A 262 -6.43 -17.71 -37.31
CA MET A 262 -6.66 -18.07 -35.89
C MET A 262 -7.06 -16.87 -35.02
N LEU A 263 -6.48 -15.69 -35.26
CA LEU A 263 -6.77 -14.43 -34.57
C LEU A 263 -7.90 -13.63 -35.24
N ASN A 264 -8.78 -14.32 -35.97
CA ASN A 264 -9.98 -13.69 -36.52
C ASN A 264 -10.93 -13.30 -35.37
N ILE A 265 -11.28 -12.02 -35.31
CA ILE A 265 -12.14 -11.45 -34.26
C ILE A 265 -13.54 -12.09 -34.27
N ASN A 266 -14.03 -12.51 -35.44
CA ASN A 266 -15.32 -13.17 -35.57
C ASN A 266 -15.15 -14.70 -35.42
N PRO A 267 -15.68 -15.33 -34.34
CA PRO A 267 -15.50 -16.76 -34.11
C PRO A 267 -16.14 -17.65 -35.19
N SER A 268 -17.11 -17.17 -35.99
CA SER A 268 -17.67 -17.93 -37.12
C SER A 268 -16.86 -17.84 -38.42
N ARG A 269 -15.83 -16.98 -38.46
CA ARG A 269 -14.84 -16.88 -39.56
C ARG A 269 -13.44 -17.34 -39.15
N ARG A 270 -13.25 -17.68 -37.88
CA ARG A 270 -12.02 -18.24 -37.33
C ARG A 270 -11.86 -19.68 -37.83
N ILE A 271 -10.65 -20.06 -38.21
CA ILE A 271 -10.35 -21.40 -38.75
C ILE A 271 -10.68 -22.50 -37.72
N SER A 272 -11.08 -23.69 -38.17
CA SER A 272 -11.23 -24.85 -37.27
C SER A 272 -9.88 -25.52 -37.00
N ALA A 273 -9.75 -26.31 -35.93
CA ALA A 273 -8.55 -27.13 -35.72
C ALA A 273 -8.31 -28.10 -36.89
N SER A 274 -9.39 -28.69 -37.41
CA SER A 274 -9.36 -29.61 -38.56
C SER A 274 -8.91 -28.95 -39.86
N ASP A 275 -9.13 -27.65 -40.04
CA ASP A 275 -8.73 -26.91 -41.24
C ASP A 275 -7.37 -26.23 -41.08
N ALA A 276 -7.00 -25.80 -39.87
CA ALA A 276 -5.66 -25.34 -39.55
C ALA A 276 -4.61 -26.43 -39.82
N LEU A 277 -4.92 -27.70 -39.49
CA LEU A 277 -4.07 -28.85 -39.83
C LEU A 277 -3.94 -29.11 -41.34
N LYS A 278 -4.83 -28.56 -42.17
CA LYS A 278 -4.74 -28.61 -43.64
C LYS A 278 -4.02 -27.40 -44.23
N HIS A 279 -3.67 -26.39 -43.43
CA HIS A 279 -3.00 -25.18 -43.93
C HIS A 279 -1.61 -25.50 -44.50
N PRO A 280 -1.18 -24.92 -45.65
CA PRO A 280 0.08 -25.27 -46.31
C PRO A 280 1.31 -25.24 -45.39
N TRP A 281 1.39 -24.25 -44.50
CA TRP A 281 2.49 -24.13 -43.52
C TRP A 281 2.58 -25.28 -42.49
N ILE A 282 1.51 -26.05 -42.31
CA ILE A 282 1.51 -27.29 -41.51
C ILE A 282 1.62 -28.52 -42.41
N CYS A 283 0.70 -28.69 -43.37
CA CYS A 283 0.58 -29.93 -44.15
C CYS A 283 1.66 -30.08 -45.26
N GLN A 284 2.34 -28.99 -45.62
CA GLN A 284 3.44 -28.95 -46.59
C GLN A 284 4.70 -28.31 -45.98
N ARG A 285 4.91 -28.45 -44.67
CA ARG A 285 6.02 -27.90 -43.88
C ARG A 285 7.36 -27.87 -44.61
N GLU A 286 7.78 -29.01 -45.18
CA GLU A 286 9.06 -29.19 -45.89
C GLU A 286 9.28 -28.26 -47.09
N ARG A 287 8.20 -27.66 -47.63
CA ARG A 287 8.23 -26.74 -48.77
C ARG A 287 7.85 -25.30 -48.40
N VAL A 288 7.20 -25.10 -47.25
CA VAL A 288 6.46 -23.86 -46.93
C VAL A 288 6.95 -23.18 -45.65
N ALA A 289 7.45 -23.93 -44.67
CA ALA A 289 7.95 -23.36 -43.41
C ALA A 289 9.46 -23.05 -43.51
N GLY A 290 9.87 -21.87 -43.06
CA GLY A 290 11.27 -21.44 -43.05
C GLY A 290 12.18 -22.37 -42.22
N THR A 291 13.21 -22.92 -42.87
CA THR A 291 14.23 -23.80 -42.23
C THR A 291 15.43 -23.04 -41.66
N ILE A 292 15.44 -21.71 -41.73
CA ILE A 292 16.49 -20.84 -41.17
C ILE A 292 16.40 -20.84 -39.64
N HIS A 293 17.55 -20.84 -38.94
CA HIS A 293 17.58 -20.74 -37.50
C HIS A 293 17.18 -19.33 -37.00
N ARG A 294 16.20 -19.28 -36.10
CA ARG A 294 15.67 -18.06 -35.50
C ARG A 294 16.25 -17.81 -34.09
N GLN A 295 17.51 -17.39 -34.02
CA GLN A 295 18.21 -17.09 -32.77
C GLN A 295 17.50 -16.00 -31.95
N GLU A 296 17.05 -14.92 -32.59
CA GLU A 296 16.32 -13.82 -31.95
C GLU A 296 15.04 -14.31 -31.24
N THR A 297 14.28 -15.21 -31.88
CA THR A 297 13.11 -15.88 -31.28
C THR A 297 13.49 -16.64 -30.01
N VAL A 298 14.62 -17.36 -30.01
CA VAL A 298 15.11 -18.10 -28.83
C VAL A 298 15.48 -17.15 -27.68
N ASP A 299 16.09 -16.01 -27.97
CA ASP A 299 16.47 -15.02 -26.95
C ASP A 299 15.27 -14.23 -26.41
N CYS A 300 14.28 -13.92 -27.25
CA CYS A 300 12.99 -13.37 -26.81
C CYS A 300 12.18 -14.39 -25.98
N LEU A 301 12.13 -15.66 -26.39
CA LEU A 301 11.52 -16.74 -25.58
C LEU A 301 12.20 -16.89 -24.21
N ARG A 302 13.52 -16.72 -24.11
CA ARG A 302 14.24 -16.73 -22.82
C ARG A 302 13.76 -15.60 -21.90
N LYS A 303 13.61 -14.37 -22.43
CA LYS A 303 13.05 -13.21 -21.71
C LYS A 303 11.59 -13.45 -21.30
N PHE A 304 10.77 -14.00 -22.19
CA PHE A 304 9.36 -14.33 -21.95
C PHE A 304 9.19 -15.38 -20.82
N ASN A 305 9.95 -16.48 -20.86
CA ASN A 305 9.93 -17.51 -19.83
C ASN A 305 10.36 -16.96 -18.45
N ALA A 306 11.39 -16.11 -18.40
CA ALA A 306 11.80 -15.45 -17.17
C ALA A 306 10.68 -14.57 -16.58
N ARG A 307 10.08 -13.67 -17.40
CA ARG A 307 8.95 -12.82 -17.02
C ARG A 307 7.74 -13.66 -16.52
N ARG A 308 7.42 -14.75 -17.23
CA ARG A 308 6.34 -15.70 -16.88
C ARG A 308 6.60 -16.41 -15.55
N LYS A 309 7.81 -16.91 -15.32
CA LYS A 309 8.23 -17.53 -14.05
C LYS A 309 8.23 -16.56 -12.87
N LEU A 310 8.58 -15.29 -13.07
CA LEU A 310 8.48 -14.25 -12.04
C LEU A 310 7.01 -13.95 -11.67
N LYS A 311 6.12 -13.78 -12.66
CA LYS A 311 4.67 -13.62 -12.40
C LYS A 311 4.06 -14.87 -11.73
N LYS A 312 4.49 -16.09 -12.11
CA LYS A 312 4.15 -17.35 -11.39
C LYS A 312 4.64 -17.33 -9.94
N LYS A 313 5.89 -16.95 -9.65
CA LYS A 313 6.45 -16.91 -8.28
C LYS A 313 5.69 -15.92 -7.39
N LYS A 314 5.37 -14.71 -7.88
CA LYS A 314 4.51 -13.75 -7.15
C LYS A 314 3.14 -14.38 -6.85
N LYS A 315 2.40 -14.86 -7.86
CA LYS A 315 1.07 -15.49 -7.65
C LYS A 315 1.11 -16.74 -6.74
N LYS A 316 2.17 -17.56 -6.81
CA LYS A 316 2.30 -18.74 -5.93
C LYS A 316 2.50 -18.32 -4.47
N LYS A 317 3.36 -17.33 -4.17
CA LYS A 317 3.47 -16.78 -2.80
C LYS A 317 2.11 -16.30 -2.29
N THR A 318 1.38 -15.51 -3.08
CA THR A 318 0.04 -15.01 -2.69
C THR A 318 -0.97 -16.14 -2.48
N LEU A 319 -0.95 -17.19 -3.31
CA LEU A 319 -1.92 -18.28 -3.24
C LEU A 319 -1.60 -19.29 -2.13
N ASP A 320 -0.31 -19.64 -1.93
CA ASP A 320 0.12 -20.40 -0.75
C ASP A 320 -0.20 -19.64 0.55
N LEU A 321 -0.04 -18.30 0.57
CA LEU A 321 -0.45 -17.44 1.71
C LEU A 321 -1.97 -17.48 1.94
N ILE A 322 -2.80 -17.31 0.91
CA ILE A 322 -4.27 -17.41 1.04
C ILE A 322 -4.69 -18.81 1.51
N THR A 323 -4.07 -19.88 1.01
CA THR A 323 -4.34 -21.26 1.46
C THR A 323 -3.80 -21.54 2.88
N PHE A 324 -2.74 -20.86 3.31
CA PHE A 324 -2.22 -20.88 4.69
C PHE A 324 -3.19 -20.17 5.65
N ILE A 325 -3.64 -18.96 5.30
CA ILE A 325 -4.68 -18.20 6.04
C ILE A 325 -5.97 -19.02 6.15
N PHE A 326 -6.49 -19.56 5.04
CA PHE A 326 -7.67 -20.45 5.08
C PHE A 326 -7.45 -21.68 5.95
N SER A 327 -6.25 -22.27 5.96
CA SER A 327 -5.95 -23.43 6.80
C SER A 327 -5.84 -23.06 8.29
N ILE A 328 -5.32 -21.88 8.62
CA ILE A 328 -5.26 -21.36 10.01
C ILE A 328 -6.67 -21.03 10.51
N VAL A 329 -7.48 -20.31 9.72
CA VAL A 329 -8.86 -19.95 10.07
C VAL A 329 -9.73 -21.20 10.24
N PHE A 330 -9.70 -22.13 9.28
CA PHE A 330 -10.51 -23.36 9.37
C PHE A 330 -10.04 -24.28 10.51
N CYS A 331 -8.73 -24.36 10.78
CA CYS A 331 -8.21 -25.13 11.91
C CYS A 331 -8.57 -24.49 13.25
N ARG A 332 -8.50 -23.16 13.40
CA ARG A 332 -8.95 -22.44 14.61
C ARG A 332 -10.45 -22.63 14.85
N ILE A 333 -11.29 -22.52 13.82
CA ILE A 333 -12.75 -22.73 13.93
C ILE A 333 -13.06 -24.19 14.33
N MET A 334 -12.40 -25.18 13.73
CA MET A 334 -12.58 -26.59 14.11
C MET A 334 -12.06 -26.91 15.52
N PHE A 335 -10.94 -26.32 15.95
CA PHE A 335 -10.47 -26.50 17.32
C PHE A 335 -11.45 -25.90 18.34
N PHE A 336 -12.00 -24.70 18.08
CA PHE A 336 -13.02 -24.11 18.94
C PHE A 336 -14.28 -24.98 19.01
N ALA A 337 -14.77 -25.48 17.87
CA ALA A 337 -15.94 -26.35 17.82
C ALA A 337 -15.76 -27.67 18.59
N ILE A 338 -14.59 -28.32 18.45
CA ILE A 338 -14.29 -29.58 19.15
C ILE A 338 -14.09 -29.33 20.65
N PHE A 339 -13.37 -28.27 21.03
CA PHE A 339 -13.11 -27.93 22.44
C PHE A 339 -14.42 -27.60 23.17
N CYS A 340 -15.29 -26.78 22.57
CA CYS A 340 -16.64 -26.52 23.10
C CYS A 340 -17.44 -27.81 23.26
N LEU A 341 -17.45 -28.72 22.27
CA LEU A 341 -18.20 -29.97 22.37
C LEU A 341 -17.69 -30.87 23.51
N THR A 342 -16.37 -30.95 23.72
CA THR A 342 -15.80 -31.69 24.85
C THR A 342 -16.13 -31.05 26.22
N CYS A 343 -16.13 -29.73 26.32
CA CYS A 343 -16.52 -29.03 27.55
C CYS A 343 -18.02 -29.19 27.87
N ILE A 344 -18.89 -29.15 26.87
CA ILE A 344 -20.34 -29.34 27.02
C ILE A 344 -20.65 -30.77 27.51
N ILE A 345 -20.03 -31.80 26.92
CA ILE A 345 -20.22 -33.20 27.35
C ILE A 345 -19.69 -33.43 28.77
N GLY A 346 -18.59 -32.78 29.16
CA GLY A 346 -18.07 -32.84 30.53
C GLY A 346 -19.03 -32.22 31.57
N ALA A 347 -19.55 -31.02 31.31
CA ALA A 347 -20.40 -30.28 32.25
C ALA A 347 -21.76 -30.94 32.51
N ILE A 348 -22.30 -31.68 31.52
CA ILE A 348 -23.59 -32.38 31.63
C ILE A 348 -23.49 -33.64 32.52
N LEU A 349 -22.31 -34.25 32.64
CA LEU A 349 -22.11 -35.47 33.44
C LEU A 349 -21.81 -35.22 34.93
N SER A 350 -21.32 -34.04 35.30
CA SER A 350 -20.90 -33.72 36.67
C SER A 350 -22.01 -33.13 37.57
N THR A 351 -23.24 -32.96 37.08
CA THR A 351 -24.32 -32.24 37.77
C THR A 351 -25.50 -33.12 38.24
N MET A 352 -25.45 -34.44 38.01
CA MET A 352 -26.54 -35.37 38.35
C MET A 352 -26.40 -36.16 39.66
N PHE A 353 -25.43 -35.84 40.53
CA PHE A 353 -25.28 -36.53 41.83
C PHE A 353 -25.10 -35.56 43.02
N VAL A 354 -25.56 -36.04 44.18
CA VAL A 354 -25.51 -35.39 45.51
C VAL A 354 -26.36 -34.13 45.67
N ASN A 355 -27.67 -34.31 45.86
CA ASN A 355 -28.41 -33.48 46.81
C ASN A 355 -29.65 -34.18 47.40
N ARG A 356 -29.67 -34.43 48.71
CA ARG A 356 -30.87 -34.82 49.47
C ARG A 356 -30.67 -34.67 50.98
N THR A 357 -31.72 -34.21 51.66
CA THR A 357 -31.94 -34.15 53.13
C THR A 357 -31.02 -33.24 53.97
N LEU A 358 -31.46 -32.68 55.12
CA LEU A 358 -32.72 -31.99 55.49
C LEU A 358 -32.60 -31.39 56.93
N ILE A 359 -33.52 -30.49 57.29
CA ILE A 359 -33.85 -29.99 58.67
C ILE A 359 -32.90 -28.92 59.29
N PRO A 360 -33.44 -27.81 59.89
CA PRO A 360 -32.66 -26.71 60.49
C PRO A 360 -32.90 -26.50 62.01
N SER A 361 -32.14 -25.60 62.67
CA SER A 361 -32.64 -24.77 63.79
C SER A 361 -31.66 -23.69 64.34
N ASN A 362 -32.16 -22.46 64.58
CA ASN A 362 -31.85 -21.51 65.67
C ASN A 362 -30.38 -21.00 65.90
N ARG A 363 -30.09 -19.81 66.46
CA ARG A 363 -30.88 -18.91 67.34
C ARG A 363 -30.34 -17.45 67.40
N SER A 364 -31.21 -16.50 67.76
CA SER A 364 -30.97 -15.22 68.51
C SER A 364 -30.09 -14.05 67.96
N ARG A 365 -30.79 -12.90 67.76
CA ARG A 365 -30.37 -11.47 67.94
C ARG A 365 -30.08 -11.14 69.43
N PRO A 366 -29.73 -9.90 69.90
CA PRO A 366 -29.69 -8.54 69.28
C PRO A 366 -28.34 -7.79 69.52
N THR A 367 -28.12 -6.46 69.32
CA THR A 367 -28.96 -5.28 68.96
C THR A 367 -28.19 -4.40 67.90
N THR A 368 -28.17 -3.07 67.72
CA THR A 368 -28.71 -1.85 68.40
C THR A 368 -29.22 -0.83 67.35
N GLN A 369 -28.99 0.49 67.47
CA GLN A 369 -29.46 1.55 66.53
C GLN A 369 -28.47 2.72 66.40
N SER A 370 -28.32 3.30 65.21
CA SER A 370 -28.84 4.67 64.88
C SER A 370 -28.28 5.26 63.56
N GLY A 371 -29.09 6.12 62.91
CA GLY A 371 -28.60 7.38 62.31
C GLY A 371 -27.99 7.42 60.90
N ASN A 372 -28.85 7.47 59.87
CA ASN A 372 -28.68 8.17 58.57
C ASN A 372 -27.27 8.59 58.07
N SER A 373 -26.86 8.06 56.91
CA SER A 373 -26.86 8.81 55.63
C SER A 373 -26.29 7.94 54.50
N ALA A 374 -26.23 8.46 53.26
CA ALA A 374 -25.91 7.68 52.07
C ALA A 374 -24.41 7.56 51.79
N ILE A 375 -23.98 6.38 51.37
CA ILE A 375 -23.01 6.12 50.29
C ILE A 375 -23.21 4.66 49.85
N LYS A 376 -23.18 4.39 48.54
CA LYS A 376 -22.99 3.04 47.99
C LYS A 376 -21.54 2.96 47.54
N GLU A 377 -20.73 2.14 48.19
CA GLU A 377 -19.44 1.74 47.64
C GLU A 377 -19.66 0.60 46.63
N SER A 378 -18.99 0.72 45.48
CA SER A 378 -18.93 -0.30 44.43
C SER A 378 -17.62 -1.08 44.57
N ALA A 379 -17.68 -2.41 44.52
CA ALA A 379 -16.51 -3.27 44.52
C ALA A 379 -16.57 -4.31 43.38
N ASP A 380 -15.75 -4.06 42.37
CA ASP A 380 -14.91 -5.00 41.63
C ASP A 380 -15.47 -6.32 41.04
N SER A 381 -15.54 -6.29 39.70
CA SER A 381 -14.70 -7.12 38.79
C SER A 381 -15.31 -8.29 37.98
N ASN A 382 -14.95 -8.27 36.69
CA ASN A 382 -14.58 -9.41 35.84
C ASN A 382 -15.50 -10.66 35.78
N SER A 383 -16.56 -10.59 34.98
CA SER A 383 -16.65 -11.40 33.74
C SER A 383 -17.93 -11.07 32.98
N ALA A 384 -17.86 -10.97 31.64
CA ALA A 384 -19.06 -10.84 30.82
C ALA A 384 -19.87 -12.13 30.89
N THR A 385 -21.05 -12.08 31.51
CA THR A 385 -21.91 -13.26 31.67
C THR A 385 -22.73 -13.52 30.41
N ILE A 386 -23.31 -14.72 30.33
CA ILE A 386 -24.19 -15.11 29.22
C ILE A 386 -25.44 -14.20 29.16
N ASP A 387 -25.80 -13.53 30.26
CA ASP A 387 -26.93 -12.61 30.32
C ASP A 387 -26.68 -11.29 29.55
N GLU A 388 -25.46 -10.72 29.61
CA GLU A 388 -25.13 -9.48 28.89
C GLU A 388 -25.29 -9.63 27.36
N ILE A 389 -24.96 -10.80 26.83
CA ILE A 389 -25.13 -11.13 25.40
C ILE A 389 -26.63 -11.11 25.03
N ASN A 390 -27.50 -11.63 25.90
CA ASN A 390 -28.95 -11.60 25.67
C ASN A 390 -29.51 -10.17 25.71
N ASP A 391 -28.94 -9.28 26.52
CA ASP A 391 -29.40 -7.88 26.61
C ASP A 391 -28.90 -7.01 25.46
N ILE A 392 -27.70 -7.27 24.90
CA ILE A 392 -27.24 -6.64 23.65
C ILE A 392 -28.15 -7.01 22.47
N ASP A 393 -28.55 -8.28 22.34
CA ASP A 393 -29.49 -8.72 21.31
C ASP A 393 -30.89 -8.10 21.49
N ARG A 394 -31.36 -7.96 22.74
CA ARG A 394 -32.64 -7.28 23.06
C ARG A 394 -32.62 -5.81 22.68
N LEU A 395 -31.58 -5.07 23.07
CA LEU A 395 -31.43 -3.65 22.76
C LEU A 395 -31.32 -3.43 21.24
N SER A 396 -30.58 -4.28 20.53
CA SER A 396 -30.49 -4.25 19.06
C SER A 396 -31.86 -4.44 18.39
N LEU A 397 -32.68 -5.35 18.93
CA LEU A 397 -34.05 -5.58 18.46
C LEU A 397 -35.01 -4.42 18.82
N GLU A 398 -34.80 -3.74 19.94
CA GLU A 398 -35.58 -2.56 20.36
C GLU A 398 -35.32 -1.35 19.45
N ILE A 399 -34.04 -1.04 19.19
CA ILE A 399 -33.60 0.03 18.28
C ILE A 399 -34.07 -0.22 16.83
N THR A 400 -34.05 -1.49 16.40
CA THR A 400 -34.62 -1.89 15.10
C THR A 400 -36.11 -1.55 15.03
N LYS A 401 -36.91 -1.96 16.03
CA LYS A 401 -38.36 -1.72 16.06
C LYS A 401 -38.77 -0.25 16.11
N VAL A 402 -38.08 0.59 16.91
CA VAL A 402 -38.41 2.02 16.96
C VAL A 402 -38.02 2.73 15.66
N THR A 403 -37.00 2.24 14.95
CA THR A 403 -36.64 2.70 13.61
C THR A 403 -37.68 2.30 12.56
N GLU A 404 -38.21 1.07 12.62
CA GLU A 404 -39.34 0.64 11.78
C GLU A 404 -40.60 1.48 12.03
N GLN A 405 -40.91 1.80 13.30
CA GLN A 405 -42.03 2.70 13.65
C GLN A 405 -41.85 4.11 13.09
N LEU A 406 -40.64 4.68 13.17
CA LEU A 406 -40.33 5.99 12.60
C LEU A 406 -40.45 5.99 11.07
N LEU A 407 -39.93 4.95 10.39
CA LEU A 407 -40.08 4.79 8.94
C LEU A 407 -41.54 4.60 8.52
N GLN A 408 -42.35 3.92 9.35
CA GLN A 408 -43.79 3.76 9.11
C GLN A 408 -44.57 5.07 9.34
N ALA A 409 -44.21 5.88 10.33
CA ALA A 409 -44.78 7.21 10.54
C ALA A 409 -44.52 8.12 9.32
N ILE A 410 -43.28 8.11 8.80
CA ILE A 410 -42.92 8.78 7.55
C ILE A 410 -43.77 8.25 6.38
N ALA A 411 -43.82 6.93 6.16
CA ALA A 411 -44.56 6.32 5.04
C ALA A 411 -46.07 6.65 5.06
N ASN A 412 -46.66 6.73 6.25
CA ASN A 412 -48.07 7.08 6.44
C ASN A 412 -48.35 8.59 6.42
N SER A 413 -47.31 9.44 6.37
CA SER A 413 -47.40 10.90 6.59
C SER A 413 -47.99 11.29 7.96
N ASP A 414 -47.73 10.49 8.99
CA ASP A 414 -48.13 10.77 10.38
C ASP A 414 -47.08 11.65 11.07
N TYR A 415 -47.28 12.97 10.97
CA TYR A 415 -46.37 13.96 11.55
C TYR A 415 -46.32 13.91 13.08
N GLU A 416 -47.43 13.63 13.77
CA GLU A 416 -47.47 13.65 15.23
C GLU A 416 -46.79 12.39 15.82
N MET A 417 -46.91 11.23 15.16
CA MET A 417 -46.08 10.07 15.50
C MET A 417 -44.60 10.35 15.24
N TYR A 418 -44.23 10.87 14.06
CA TYR A 418 -42.83 11.22 13.74
C TYR A 418 -42.22 12.20 14.76
N LYS A 419 -42.95 13.26 15.10
CA LYS A 419 -42.61 14.26 16.11
C LYS A 419 -42.49 13.69 17.52
N SER A 420 -43.23 12.63 17.85
CA SER A 420 -43.11 11.95 19.16
C SER A 420 -41.84 11.09 19.27
N LEU A 421 -41.34 10.58 18.13
CA LEU A 421 -40.15 9.72 18.01
C LEU A 421 -38.85 10.50 17.76
N CYS A 422 -38.92 11.82 17.63
CA CYS A 422 -37.78 12.71 17.41
C CYS A 422 -37.58 13.64 18.61
N ASP A 423 -36.34 14.09 18.83
CA ASP A 423 -36.07 15.18 19.75
C ASP A 423 -36.59 16.51 19.17
N PRO A 424 -37.15 17.44 19.99
CA PRO A 424 -37.50 18.78 19.51
C PRO A 424 -36.34 19.57 18.90
N LYS A 425 -35.09 19.24 19.29
CA LYS A 425 -33.82 19.74 18.75
C LYS A 425 -33.08 18.69 17.91
N ILE A 426 -33.81 17.77 17.27
CA ILE A 426 -33.21 16.80 16.33
C ILE A 426 -32.37 17.54 15.29
N THR A 427 -31.15 17.06 15.05
CA THR A 427 -30.29 17.60 13.99
C THR A 427 -30.29 16.68 12.77
N CYS A 428 -30.21 17.22 11.55
CA CYS A 428 -30.15 16.38 10.37
C CYS A 428 -29.25 16.90 9.25
N PHE A 429 -28.67 15.94 8.51
CA PHE A 429 -28.17 16.12 7.16
C PHE A 429 -29.00 15.24 6.22
N GLU A 430 -29.72 15.84 5.29
CA GLU A 430 -30.40 15.12 4.22
C GLU A 430 -30.25 15.90 2.89
N PRO A 431 -30.31 15.27 1.70
CA PRO A 431 -29.96 15.93 0.43
C PRO A 431 -30.71 17.24 0.15
N GLU A 432 -31.88 17.37 0.76
CA GLU A 432 -32.83 18.47 0.56
C GLU A 432 -32.52 19.68 1.45
N THR A 433 -31.65 19.53 2.46
CA THR A 433 -30.98 20.64 3.17
C THR A 433 -29.93 21.34 2.31
N ILE A 434 -29.57 20.75 1.16
CA ILE A 434 -28.51 21.21 0.24
C ILE A 434 -27.15 21.34 0.95
N GLY A 435 -26.85 20.40 1.86
CA GLY A 435 -25.58 20.32 2.58
C GLY A 435 -25.49 21.19 3.84
N ASN A 436 -26.59 21.83 4.27
CA ASN A 436 -26.66 22.53 5.54
C ASN A 436 -27.03 21.55 6.68
N LEU A 437 -26.51 21.79 7.89
CA LEU A 437 -27.05 21.16 9.09
C LEU A 437 -28.36 21.87 9.47
N VAL A 438 -29.44 21.12 9.65
CA VAL A 438 -30.73 21.65 10.12
C VAL A 438 -30.98 21.18 11.55
N GLU A 439 -31.44 22.09 12.43
CA GLU A 439 -31.93 21.77 13.78
C GLU A 439 -33.46 21.94 13.82
N GLY A 440 -34.15 20.99 14.45
CA GLY A 440 -35.58 21.04 14.72
C GLY A 440 -36.48 20.35 13.69
N LEU A 441 -37.78 20.40 13.95
CA LEU A 441 -38.78 19.63 13.21
C LEU A 441 -39.50 20.43 12.09
N ASP A 442 -39.42 21.75 12.08
CA ASP A 442 -40.19 22.60 11.16
C ASP A 442 -39.83 22.39 9.68
N PHE A 443 -38.56 22.09 9.38
CA PHE A 443 -38.11 21.71 8.04
C PHE A 443 -38.79 20.42 7.56
N HIS A 444 -38.80 19.39 8.41
CA HIS A 444 -39.48 18.12 8.13
C HIS A 444 -41.00 18.31 8.01
N LYS A 445 -41.59 19.14 8.88
CA LYS A 445 -43.02 19.45 8.90
C LYS A 445 -43.53 19.94 7.55
N PHE A 446 -42.76 20.76 6.83
CA PHE A 446 -43.12 21.21 5.49
C PHE A 446 -43.39 20.05 4.51
N TYR A 447 -42.63 18.96 4.58
CA TYR A 447 -42.84 17.80 3.69
C TYR A 447 -44.08 16.98 4.07
N PHE A 448 -44.34 16.82 5.37
CA PHE A 448 -45.59 16.21 5.87
C PHE A 448 -46.82 17.05 5.48
N ASP A 449 -46.81 18.36 5.76
CA ASP A 449 -47.93 19.26 5.49
C ASP A 449 -48.22 19.45 3.99
N THR A 450 -47.21 19.34 3.12
CA THR A 450 -47.38 19.50 1.67
C THR A 450 -47.59 18.19 0.91
N GLY A 451 -47.40 17.03 1.53
CA GLY A 451 -47.41 15.71 0.87
C GLY A 451 -46.33 15.55 -0.20
N LYS A 452 -45.30 16.40 -0.20
CA LYS A 452 -44.19 16.38 -1.15
C LYS A 452 -43.00 15.67 -0.53
N PHE A 453 -42.93 14.36 -0.65
CA PHE A 453 -41.69 13.64 -0.36
C PHE A 453 -40.57 14.17 -1.24
N ALA A 454 -39.45 14.49 -0.59
CA ALA A 454 -38.61 15.61 -1.00
C ALA A 454 -37.64 15.24 -2.14
N ARG A 455 -38.15 15.10 -3.36
CA ARG A 455 -37.34 14.93 -4.58
C ARG A 455 -37.85 15.83 -5.70
N SER A 456 -36.93 16.35 -6.50
CA SER A 456 -37.22 17.24 -7.62
C SER A 456 -38.31 16.63 -8.53
N ASP A 457 -39.32 17.44 -8.82
CA ASP A 457 -40.46 17.16 -9.71
C ASP A 457 -41.44 16.02 -9.33
N THR A 458 -41.23 15.28 -8.24
CA THR A 458 -42.19 14.23 -7.81
C THR A 458 -43.16 14.66 -6.69
N VAL A 459 -44.06 15.59 -7.00
CA VAL A 459 -45.37 15.63 -6.31
C VAL A 459 -46.16 14.38 -6.73
N LEU A 460 -46.93 13.74 -5.85
CA LEU A 460 -47.84 12.65 -6.25
C LEU A 460 -49.07 13.20 -7.00
N SER A 461 -49.72 12.39 -7.85
CA SER A 461 -50.90 12.88 -8.58
C SER A 461 -52.10 13.09 -7.64
N PRO A 462 -52.95 14.12 -7.83
CA PRO A 462 -54.14 14.32 -6.99
C PRO A 462 -55.18 13.19 -7.06
N LYS A 463 -55.04 12.25 -8.01
CA LYS A 463 -55.88 11.05 -8.12
C LYS A 463 -55.28 9.82 -7.41
N ALA A 464 -54.11 9.97 -6.78
CA ALA A 464 -53.34 8.89 -6.17
C ALA A 464 -53.24 9.01 -4.63
N SER A 465 -54.30 9.48 -3.95
CA SER A 465 -54.37 9.55 -2.47
C SER A 465 -54.39 8.19 -1.75
N LYS A 466 -54.02 7.12 -2.44
CA LYS A 466 -53.76 5.76 -1.94
C LYS A 466 -52.59 5.07 -2.69
N SER A 467 -51.63 5.81 -3.25
CA SER A 467 -50.42 5.21 -3.81
C SER A 467 -49.52 4.69 -2.70
N THR A 468 -49.45 3.37 -2.53
CA THR A 468 -48.62 2.72 -1.50
C THR A 468 -47.15 3.04 -1.72
N ILE A 469 -46.53 3.74 -0.77
CA ILE A 469 -45.07 3.84 -0.66
C ILE A 469 -44.62 2.62 0.14
N ASN A 470 -43.78 1.77 -0.47
CA ASN A 470 -43.14 0.65 0.21
C ASN A 470 -41.75 1.08 0.71
N CYS A 471 -41.54 1.01 2.03
CA CYS A 471 -40.26 1.26 2.68
C CYS A 471 -39.66 -0.08 3.11
N THR A 472 -38.55 -0.50 2.50
CA THR A 472 -37.84 -1.72 2.88
C THR A 472 -36.46 -1.37 3.45
N MET A 473 -36.24 -1.67 4.72
CA MET A 473 -34.94 -1.53 5.38
C MET A 473 -34.06 -2.75 5.06
N LEU A 474 -32.88 -2.50 4.51
CA LEU A 474 -31.91 -3.52 4.10
C LEU A 474 -30.63 -3.38 4.92
N THR A 475 -30.07 -4.52 5.31
CA THR A 475 -28.81 -4.64 6.09
C THR A 475 -28.69 -3.63 7.25
N PRO A 476 -29.65 -3.60 8.20
CA PRO A 476 -29.51 -2.77 9.39
C PRO A 476 -28.36 -3.27 10.26
N VAL A 477 -27.53 -2.33 10.73
CA VAL A 477 -26.45 -2.55 11.70
C VAL A 477 -26.71 -1.63 12.88
N VAL A 478 -26.86 -2.20 14.08
CA VAL A 478 -27.03 -1.44 15.33
C VAL A 478 -25.70 -1.43 16.09
N HIS A 479 -25.31 -0.25 16.57
CA HIS A 479 -24.21 -0.03 17.49
C HIS A 479 -24.78 0.49 18.82
N THR A 480 -24.70 -0.32 19.86
CA THR A 480 -25.09 0.06 21.22
C THR A 480 -24.01 0.93 21.86
N LEU A 481 -24.39 2.06 22.45
CA LEU A 481 -23.49 3.07 23.03
C LEU A 481 -23.79 3.26 24.54
N GLY A 482 -24.03 2.14 25.23
CA GLY A 482 -24.59 2.09 26.58
C GLY A 482 -26.12 2.00 26.60
N ASP A 483 -26.69 1.77 27.78
CA ASP A 483 -28.10 1.38 27.99
C ASP A 483 -29.13 2.39 27.47
N GLU A 484 -28.75 3.67 27.41
CA GLU A 484 -29.61 4.80 27.05
C GLU A 484 -29.18 5.48 25.73
N SER A 485 -28.30 4.87 24.93
CA SER A 485 -27.84 5.44 23.64
C SER A 485 -27.49 4.36 22.61
N ALA A 486 -27.88 4.58 21.35
CA ALA A 486 -27.55 3.67 20.25
C ALA A 486 -27.51 4.40 18.90
N CYS A 487 -26.82 3.81 17.94
CA CYS A 487 -26.85 4.23 16.54
C CYS A 487 -27.30 3.06 15.67
N ILE A 488 -28.04 3.34 14.59
CA ILE A 488 -28.42 2.36 13.58
C ILE A 488 -28.12 2.91 12.19
N ALA A 489 -27.43 2.13 11.37
CA ALA A 489 -27.15 2.43 9.97
C ALA A 489 -27.82 1.37 9.08
N TYR A 490 -28.47 1.80 8.00
CA TYR A 490 -29.21 0.92 7.09
C TYR A 490 -29.30 1.47 5.67
N ILE A 491 -29.58 0.59 4.71
CA ILE A 491 -29.93 0.96 3.34
C ILE A 491 -31.46 0.98 3.25
N LEU A 492 -32.06 2.12 2.93
CA LEU A 492 -33.50 2.21 2.69
C LEU A 492 -33.81 2.06 1.20
N LEU A 493 -34.67 1.11 0.86
CA LEU A 493 -35.26 1.00 -0.47
C LEU A 493 -36.69 1.54 -0.45
N LEU A 494 -36.90 2.67 -1.11
CA LEU A 494 -38.21 3.32 -1.28
C LEU A 494 -38.78 2.94 -2.65
N GLN A 495 -39.96 2.34 -2.68
CA GLN A 495 -40.67 2.00 -3.92
C GLN A 495 -42.04 2.69 -3.95
N TYR A 496 -42.38 3.34 -5.06
CA TYR A 496 -43.61 4.11 -5.21
C TYR A 496 -44.02 4.25 -6.68
N ILE A 497 -45.23 4.74 -6.93
CA ILE A 497 -45.71 5.07 -8.28
C ILE A 497 -45.62 6.60 -8.47
N ASP A 498 -45.03 7.06 -9.58
CA ASP A 498 -44.93 8.49 -9.89
C ASP A 498 -46.20 9.07 -10.55
N ARG A 499 -46.18 10.37 -10.91
CA ARG A 499 -47.32 11.06 -11.56
C ARG A 499 -47.75 10.42 -12.89
N ASN A 500 -46.82 9.75 -13.58
CA ASN A 500 -46.98 9.17 -14.90
C ASN A 500 -47.42 7.70 -14.81
N GLY A 501 -47.71 7.21 -13.61
CA GLY A 501 -48.09 5.82 -13.35
C GLY A 501 -46.91 4.84 -13.39
N GLN A 502 -45.67 5.32 -13.42
CA GLN A 502 -44.50 4.43 -13.52
C GLN A 502 -43.99 4.01 -12.13
N PRO A 503 -43.61 2.74 -11.95
CA PRO A 503 -42.99 2.27 -10.71
C PRO A 503 -41.56 2.78 -10.60
N GLN A 504 -41.30 3.55 -9.55
CA GLN A 504 -39.97 4.02 -9.16
C GLN A 504 -39.42 3.17 -8.02
N SER A 505 -38.11 3.00 -7.97
CA SER A 505 -37.40 2.40 -6.84
C SER A 505 -36.12 3.19 -6.60
N VAL A 506 -36.00 3.79 -5.41
CA VAL A 506 -34.90 4.68 -5.05
C VAL A 506 -34.23 4.16 -3.78
N ARG A 507 -32.91 4.02 -3.83
CA ARG A 507 -32.06 3.63 -2.70
C ARG A 507 -31.53 4.88 -2.00
N THR A 508 -31.67 4.94 -0.68
CA THR A 508 -30.94 5.85 0.19
C THR A 508 -30.11 5.08 1.20
N GLU A 509 -29.04 5.69 1.69
CA GLU A 509 -28.26 5.22 2.82
C GLU A 509 -28.58 6.14 4.00
N GLU A 510 -28.95 5.58 5.14
CA GLU A 510 -29.44 6.32 6.31
C GLU A 510 -28.78 5.84 7.60
N THR A 511 -28.44 6.81 8.45
CA THR A 511 -27.92 6.58 9.81
C THR A 511 -28.74 7.41 10.79
N ARG A 512 -29.20 6.79 11.88
CA ARG A 512 -29.95 7.44 12.97
C ARG A 512 -29.25 7.24 14.30
N VAL A 513 -29.22 8.30 15.12
CA VAL A 513 -28.74 8.27 16.50
C VAL A 513 -29.95 8.37 17.42
N TRP A 514 -30.14 7.33 18.21
CA TRP A 514 -31.21 7.18 19.18
C TRP A 514 -30.65 7.41 20.58
N HIS A 515 -31.33 8.25 21.36
CA HIS A 515 -31.02 8.48 22.76
C HIS A 515 -32.30 8.34 23.58
N LYS A 516 -32.19 7.76 24.78
CA LYS A 516 -33.34 7.42 25.61
C LYS A 516 -33.55 8.51 26.67
N LYS A 517 -34.73 9.12 26.65
CA LYS A 517 -35.16 10.20 27.56
C LYS A 517 -36.47 9.79 28.22
N ASP A 518 -36.56 9.92 29.54
CA ASP A 518 -37.74 9.56 30.33
C ASP A 518 -38.31 8.17 29.98
N THR A 519 -37.41 7.19 29.81
CA THR A 519 -37.64 5.79 29.36
C THR A 519 -38.11 5.59 27.91
N ARG A 520 -38.06 6.62 27.05
CA ARG A 520 -38.43 6.55 25.62
C ARG A 520 -37.26 6.87 24.69
N TRP A 521 -37.10 6.08 23.63
CA TRP A 521 -36.15 6.38 22.56
C TRP A 521 -36.62 7.56 21.70
N GLN A 522 -35.72 8.53 21.48
CA GLN A 522 -35.92 9.64 20.57
C GLN A 522 -34.72 9.75 19.60
N CYS A 523 -35.01 10.01 18.33
CA CYS A 523 -34.00 10.28 17.32
C CYS A 523 -33.44 11.69 17.56
N VAL A 524 -32.16 11.79 17.96
CA VAL A 524 -31.48 13.06 18.26
C VAL A 524 -30.65 13.58 17.07
N HIS A 525 -30.21 12.67 16.20
CA HIS A 525 -29.55 13.02 14.93
C HIS A 525 -29.90 12.02 13.84
N PHE A 526 -29.98 12.46 12.57
CA PHE A 526 -29.90 11.55 11.44
C PHE A 526 -29.19 12.12 10.20
N HIS A 527 -28.64 11.21 9.39
CA HIS A 527 -28.02 11.50 8.10
C HIS A 527 -28.69 10.63 7.03
N ARG A 528 -29.08 11.22 5.89
CA ARG A 528 -29.58 10.53 4.67
C ARG A 528 -28.73 10.91 3.46
N SER A 529 -28.45 9.96 2.57
CA SER A 529 -27.80 10.22 1.27
C SER A 529 -28.46 9.44 0.12
N GLY A 530 -28.46 10.01 -1.10
CA GLY A 530 -28.91 9.34 -2.34
C GLY A 530 -29.65 10.26 -3.33
N MET A 531 -29.39 10.11 -4.64
CA MET A 531 -30.01 10.89 -5.73
C MET A 531 -30.33 10.05 -6.99
N PRO A 532 -31.15 10.55 -7.95
CA PRO A 532 -31.73 9.73 -9.03
C PRO A 532 -30.78 9.31 -10.17
N VAL A 533 -31.19 8.26 -10.88
CA VAL A 533 -30.37 7.45 -11.83
C VAL A 533 -29.99 8.17 -13.14
N ALA A 534 -30.40 9.43 -13.36
CA ALA A 534 -30.28 10.13 -14.65
C ALA A 534 -29.03 11.03 -14.81
N ALA A 535 -28.24 11.27 -13.75
CA ALA A 535 -27.13 12.23 -13.75
C ALA A 535 -25.75 11.60 -13.44
N ALA A 536 -25.52 10.35 -13.88
CA ALA A 536 -24.36 9.53 -13.51
C ALA A 536 -23.04 9.89 -14.22
N LEU A 537 -22.70 11.19 -14.31
CA LEU A 537 -21.38 11.73 -14.68
C LEU A 537 -21.23 13.13 -14.08
N LYS A 538 -20.19 13.33 -13.24
CA LYS A 538 -19.89 14.53 -12.40
C LYS A 538 -20.79 14.73 -11.16
N SER A 539 -20.36 14.20 -10.00
CA SER A 539 -20.28 14.92 -8.70
C SER A 539 -20.13 14.01 -7.46
N SER A 540 -18.99 13.34 -7.29
CA SER A 540 -18.61 12.66 -6.02
C SER A 540 -18.08 13.64 -4.95
N PHE A 541 -18.45 14.92 -5.02
CA PHE A 541 -17.60 16.03 -4.54
C PHE A 541 -18.03 16.68 -3.22
N SER A 542 -19.23 16.43 -2.71
CA SER A 542 -19.81 17.27 -1.64
C SER A 542 -19.71 16.71 -0.20
N ILE A 543 -19.52 15.41 -0.02
CA ILE A 543 -19.50 14.79 1.32
C ILE A 543 -18.16 15.02 2.05
N VAL A 544 -17.05 15.14 1.31
CA VAL A 544 -15.70 15.35 1.89
C VAL A 544 -15.48 16.80 2.37
N VAL A 545 -16.18 17.77 1.75
CA VAL A 545 -15.95 19.20 1.98
C VAL A 545 -16.42 19.65 3.37
N ALA A 546 -17.52 19.08 3.89
CA ALA A 546 -18.05 19.46 5.20
C ALA A 546 -17.10 19.13 6.37
N HIS A 547 -16.53 17.92 6.41
CA HIS A 547 -15.50 17.56 7.40
C HIS A 547 -14.25 18.44 7.26
N SER A 548 -13.84 18.74 6.03
CA SER A 548 -12.70 19.63 5.77
C SER A 548 -12.95 21.07 6.28
N PHE A 549 -14.19 21.57 6.18
CA PHE A 549 -14.57 22.88 6.73
C PHE A 549 -14.63 22.91 8.26
N ILE A 550 -15.08 21.82 8.91
CA ILE A 550 -15.05 21.74 10.38
C ILE A 550 -13.60 21.72 10.89
N TYR A 551 -12.69 20.97 10.24
CA TYR A 551 -11.26 21.03 10.53
C TYR A 551 -10.68 22.45 10.33
N HIS A 552 -11.05 23.12 9.24
CA HIS A 552 -10.61 24.50 8.96
C HIS A 552 -11.16 25.54 9.95
N SER A 553 -12.36 25.35 10.50
CA SER A 553 -12.89 26.22 11.56
C SER A 553 -12.19 25.93 12.88
N PHE A 554 -12.11 24.67 13.31
CA PHE A 554 -11.52 24.31 14.60
C PHE A 554 -10.04 24.73 14.71
N MET A 555 -9.27 24.66 13.62
CA MET A 555 -7.89 25.16 13.55
C MET A 555 -7.79 26.70 13.54
N ARG A 556 -8.84 27.44 13.13
CA ARG A 556 -8.91 28.91 13.26
C ARG A 556 -9.36 29.34 14.65
N ASP A 557 -10.42 28.71 15.16
CA ASP A 557 -11.12 29.11 16.37
C ASP A 557 -10.35 28.76 17.67
N THR A 558 -9.26 27.99 17.54
CA THR A 558 -8.33 27.66 18.65
C THR A 558 -7.10 28.58 18.72
N LEU A 559 -6.90 29.51 17.77
CA LEU A 559 -5.70 30.37 17.70
C LEU A 559 -5.76 31.67 18.54
N THR A 560 -6.75 31.83 19.42
CA THR A 560 -6.89 33.00 20.33
C THR A 560 -6.59 32.67 21.80
N LEU A 561 -5.52 31.92 22.05
CA LEU A 561 -4.92 31.79 23.39
C LEU A 561 -3.80 32.83 23.58
N THR A 562 -4.16 33.96 24.18
CA THR A 562 -3.20 34.97 24.65
C THR A 562 -2.44 34.46 25.88
N PHE A 563 -1.25 33.89 25.69
CA PHE A 563 -0.25 33.81 26.75
C PHE A 563 0.54 35.12 26.83
N ALA A 564 0.91 35.53 28.05
CA ALA A 564 1.38 36.88 28.32
C ALA A 564 2.91 37.00 28.25
N ASN A 565 3.39 37.97 27.46
CA ASN A 565 4.49 38.93 27.69
C ASN A 565 5.80 38.58 28.43
N ASP A 566 6.05 37.35 28.87
CA ASP A 566 7.34 36.91 29.42
C ASP A 566 8.22 36.33 28.29
N ASP A 567 9.53 36.64 28.32
CA ASP A 567 10.48 36.32 27.25
C ASP A 567 10.54 34.80 26.94
N PRO A 568 10.12 34.35 25.75
CA PRO A 568 10.10 32.94 25.38
C PRO A 568 11.48 32.38 24.98
N SER A 569 12.52 33.22 24.85
CA SER A 569 13.77 32.89 24.12
C SER A 569 14.72 31.87 24.77
N LEU A 570 14.32 31.21 25.87
CA LEU A 570 15.20 30.34 26.67
C LEU A 570 14.48 29.18 27.39
N GLN A 571 13.28 28.81 26.98
CA GLN A 571 12.52 27.78 27.70
C GLN A 571 12.97 26.36 27.32
N ARG A 572 13.51 25.66 28.31
CA ARG A 572 13.87 24.24 28.28
C ARG A 572 12.86 23.45 29.09
N TYR A 573 12.41 22.32 28.57
CA TYR A 573 11.41 21.49 29.22
C TYR A 573 11.89 20.05 29.39
N ARG A 574 11.40 19.41 30.44
CA ARG A 574 11.42 17.96 30.62
C ARG A 574 9.98 17.45 30.60
N GLY A 575 9.79 16.21 30.22
CA GLY A 575 8.46 15.60 30.22
C GLY A 575 8.48 14.09 30.25
N HIS A 576 7.37 13.53 30.71
CA HIS A 576 7.16 12.11 30.92
C HIS A 576 5.76 11.70 30.46
N ILE A 577 5.66 10.53 29.82
CA ILE A 577 4.39 9.86 29.57
C ILE A 577 4.21 8.76 30.59
N LEU A 578 3.13 8.83 31.35
CA LEU A 578 2.69 7.81 32.29
C LEU A 578 1.47 7.07 31.74
N LYS A 579 1.22 5.86 32.24
CA LYS A 579 -0.03 5.14 32.01
C LYS A 579 -0.66 4.70 33.32
N ASN A 580 -1.75 5.37 33.70
CA ASN A 580 -2.42 5.24 34.98
C ASN A 580 -3.89 4.81 34.75
N ASN A 581 -4.31 3.69 35.36
CA ASN A 581 -5.64 3.09 35.14
C ASN A 581 -6.06 2.98 33.66
N GLY A 582 -5.10 2.62 32.80
CA GLY A 582 -5.29 2.48 31.35
C GLY A 582 -5.24 3.79 30.54
N LYS A 583 -5.33 4.96 31.17
CA LYS A 583 -5.23 6.27 30.53
C LYS A 583 -3.79 6.74 30.44
N TYR A 584 -3.46 7.48 29.38
CA TYR A 584 -2.17 8.16 29.25
C TYR A 584 -2.23 9.53 29.94
N GLU A 585 -1.16 9.88 30.64
CA GLU A 585 -0.98 11.17 31.33
C GLU A 585 0.31 11.79 30.82
N ILE A 586 0.22 13.04 30.34
CA ILE A 586 1.35 13.81 29.80
C ILE A 586 1.77 14.81 30.87
N ILE A 587 2.99 14.67 31.38
CA ILE A 587 3.60 15.64 32.31
C ILE A 587 4.70 16.38 31.55
N THR A 588 4.65 17.71 31.54
CA THR A 588 5.69 18.59 30.98
C THR A 588 5.96 19.76 31.91
N GLU A 589 7.21 20.01 32.26
CA GLU A 589 7.63 21.07 33.19
C GLU A 589 8.93 21.74 32.73
N LEU A 590 9.18 22.97 33.21
CA LEU A 590 10.41 23.69 32.93
C LEU A 590 11.62 22.99 33.59
N ALA A 591 12.68 22.78 32.83
CA ALA A 591 13.89 22.10 33.28
C ALA A 591 14.62 22.85 34.41
N SER A 592 14.36 24.14 34.59
CA SER A 592 14.85 24.98 35.69
C SER A 592 14.05 24.81 37.00
N SER A 593 12.78 24.36 36.93
CA SER A 593 11.95 24.02 38.10
C SER A 593 11.94 22.54 38.42
N TYR A 594 12.45 21.69 37.52
CA TYR A 594 12.43 20.24 37.61
C TYR A 594 12.96 19.72 38.94
N LYS A 595 12.08 19.03 39.66
CA LYS A 595 12.44 18.12 40.76
C LYS A 595 12.10 16.73 40.27
N GLU A 596 12.96 15.74 40.54
CA GLU A 596 12.63 14.35 40.18
C GLU A 596 11.25 13.98 40.73
N PRO A 597 10.27 13.66 39.86
CA PRO A 597 8.94 13.32 40.30
C PRO A 597 9.02 12.10 41.23
N ASN A 598 8.31 12.14 42.36
CA ASN A 598 8.27 11.01 43.30
C ASN A 598 7.32 9.91 42.79
N ILE A 599 7.57 9.49 41.54
CA ILE A 599 6.76 8.63 40.70
C ILE A 599 7.57 7.36 40.45
N ASN A 600 6.94 6.21 40.64
CA ASN A 600 7.60 4.93 40.43
C ASN A 600 7.97 4.77 38.94
N VAL A 601 9.27 4.68 38.65
CA VAL A 601 9.85 4.66 37.30
C VAL A 601 9.29 3.56 36.39
N ASN A 602 8.73 2.49 36.96
CA ASN A 602 8.11 1.40 36.21
C ASN A 602 6.85 1.82 35.42
N TYR A 603 6.24 2.98 35.75
CA TYR A 603 5.07 3.52 35.04
C TYR A 603 5.44 4.53 33.93
N ILE A 604 6.72 4.87 33.77
CA ILE A 604 7.19 5.80 32.74
C ILE A 604 7.34 5.03 31.41
N LEU A 605 6.53 5.40 30.42
CA LEU A 605 6.58 4.81 29.07
C LEU A 605 7.61 5.51 28.18
N ALA A 606 7.66 6.84 28.27
CA ALA A 606 8.61 7.70 27.58
C ALA A 606 9.03 8.87 28.48
N THR A 607 10.28 9.31 28.33
CA THR A 607 10.82 10.55 28.89
C THR A 607 11.37 11.39 27.73
N GLY A 608 11.30 12.71 27.83
CA GLY A 608 11.77 13.60 26.79
C GLY A 608 12.31 14.93 27.32
N PHE A 609 13.10 15.58 26.47
CA PHE A 609 13.69 16.89 26.68
C PHE A 609 13.47 17.75 25.42
N TRP A 610 13.12 19.01 25.62
CA TRP A 610 12.83 19.98 24.57
C TRP A 610 13.57 21.29 24.87
N ASP A 611 14.43 21.73 23.94
CA ASP A 611 15.20 22.97 24.04
C ASP A 611 14.74 23.96 22.95
N GLN A 612 13.97 24.97 23.35
CA GLN A 612 13.37 25.96 22.44
C GLN A 612 14.30 27.17 22.18
N THR A 613 15.61 26.93 22.08
CA THR A 613 16.63 27.96 21.80
C THR A 613 16.71 28.41 20.33
N TYR A 614 15.76 28.00 19.49
CA TYR A 614 15.67 28.33 18.05
C TYR A 614 15.96 29.81 17.71
N ASN A 615 15.46 30.78 18.50
CA ASN A 615 15.74 32.21 18.28
C ASN A 615 17.21 32.64 18.47
N LYS A 616 18.10 31.73 18.89
CA LYS A 616 19.54 31.97 19.15
C LYS A 616 20.48 31.13 18.28
N THR A 617 19.96 30.07 17.67
CA THR A 617 20.72 29.03 16.94
C THR A 617 20.13 28.71 15.57
N GLY A 618 18.89 29.14 15.29
CA GLY A 618 18.05 28.65 14.21
C GLY A 618 17.64 27.17 14.32
N TRP A 619 17.87 26.54 15.48
CA TRP A 619 17.52 25.14 15.77
C TRP A 619 16.90 24.98 17.17
N SER A 620 15.71 24.36 17.25
CA SER A 620 15.29 23.70 18.49
C SER A 620 15.93 22.30 18.57
N VAL A 621 16.01 21.74 19.78
CA VAL A 621 16.47 20.34 19.99
C VAL A 621 15.39 19.53 20.71
N LEU A 622 15.07 18.36 20.17
CA LEU A 622 14.17 17.38 20.76
C LEU A 622 14.94 16.08 21.05
N GLU A 623 14.82 15.56 22.26
CA GLU A 623 15.32 14.24 22.61
C GLU A 623 14.21 13.43 23.31
N ILE A 624 13.93 12.22 22.84
CA ILE A 624 12.90 11.32 23.39
C ILE A 624 13.47 9.92 23.60
N LYS A 625 13.14 9.30 24.73
CA LYS A 625 13.67 8.01 25.20
C LYS A 625 12.53 7.14 25.73
N THR A 626 12.36 5.93 25.19
CA THR A 626 11.28 5.00 25.58
C THR A 626 11.80 3.83 26.42
N SER A 627 10.92 3.24 27.22
CA SER A 627 11.25 2.12 28.11
C SER A 627 11.22 0.77 27.39
N ASP A 628 12.32 0.01 27.48
CA ASP A 628 12.49 -1.33 26.89
C ASP A 628 11.60 -2.42 27.54
N ASN A 629 11.15 -2.16 28.77
CA ASN A 629 10.18 -2.97 29.50
C ASN A 629 8.76 -2.90 28.90
N GLN A 630 8.51 -1.97 27.97
CA GLN A 630 7.21 -1.74 27.34
C GLN A 630 7.13 -2.36 25.95
N THR A 631 5.92 -2.70 25.50
CA THR A 631 5.71 -3.19 24.13
C THR A 631 6.09 -2.13 23.11
N ASN A 632 6.57 -2.52 21.92
CA ASN A 632 6.93 -1.54 20.87
C ASN A 632 5.78 -0.54 20.58
N ILE A 633 4.52 -0.99 20.64
CA ILE A 633 3.32 -0.17 20.42
C ILE A 633 3.20 0.94 21.47
N GLU A 634 3.35 0.59 22.76
CA GLU A 634 3.32 1.56 23.87
C GLU A 634 4.50 2.54 23.78
N GLN A 635 5.69 2.05 23.41
CA GLN A 635 6.89 2.88 23.22
C GLN A 635 6.65 3.95 22.14
N VAL A 636 6.32 3.56 20.91
CA VAL A 636 6.22 4.50 19.79
C VAL A 636 5.00 5.43 19.90
N TYR A 637 3.87 4.96 20.43
CA TYR A 637 2.74 5.84 20.71
C TYR A 637 3.11 6.91 21.74
N SER A 638 3.79 6.53 22.83
CA SER A 638 4.23 7.47 23.87
C SER A 638 5.30 8.44 23.37
N ALA A 639 6.20 8.01 22.48
CA ALA A 639 7.17 8.89 21.85
C ALA A 639 6.47 9.96 20.99
N GLY A 640 5.53 9.56 20.14
CA GLY A 640 4.72 10.51 19.36
C GLY A 640 3.91 11.45 20.25
N LEU A 641 3.25 10.92 21.29
CA LEU A 641 2.43 11.69 22.23
C LEU A 641 3.21 12.82 22.92
N LEU A 642 4.45 12.52 23.32
CA LEU A 642 5.32 13.50 23.97
C LEU A 642 5.88 14.54 22.99
N GLU A 643 6.25 14.12 21.77
CA GLU A 643 6.65 15.06 20.71
C GLU A 643 5.51 16.00 20.32
N GLY A 644 4.29 15.49 20.19
CA GLY A 644 3.12 16.27 19.79
C GLY A 644 2.81 17.38 20.77
N GLN A 645 2.98 17.10 22.08
CA GLN A 645 2.85 18.10 23.13
C GLN A 645 4.00 19.12 23.09
N PHE A 646 5.27 18.69 23.05
CA PHE A 646 6.41 19.63 23.07
C PHE A 646 6.45 20.53 21.83
N THR A 647 6.21 19.97 20.64
CA THR A 647 6.32 20.69 19.36
C THR A 647 5.02 21.39 18.96
N ARG A 648 4.01 21.43 19.85
CA ARG A 648 2.64 21.85 19.51
C ARG A 648 2.56 23.21 18.82
N GLU A 649 3.18 24.21 19.43
CA GLU A 649 3.17 25.59 18.94
C GLU A 649 3.87 25.73 17.59
N LEU A 650 5.12 25.23 17.50
CA LEU A 650 5.90 25.29 16.26
C LEU A 650 5.26 24.48 15.13
N THR A 651 4.54 23.40 15.44
CA THR A 651 3.76 22.63 14.45
C THR A 651 2.57 23.44 13.92
N GLY A 652 1.89 24.20 14.79
CA GLY A 652 0.84 25.14 14.37
C GLY A 652 1.37 26.28 13.50
N MET A 653 2.59 26.74 13.76
CA MET A 653 3.29 27.73 12.92
C MET A 653 3.72 27.11 11.58
N GLN A 654 4.32 25.91 11.58
CA GLN A 654 4.74 25.21 10.35
C GLN A 654 3.55 24.84 9.46
N TRP A 655 2.39 24.52 10.04
CA TRP A 655 1.15 24.32 9.28
C TRP A 655 0.75 25.58 8.50
N GLN A 656 0.78 26.75 9.14
CA GLN A 656 0.51 28.04 8.49
C GLN A 656 1.58 28.36 7.44
N ASN A 657 2.85 28.09 7.76
CA ASN A 657 3.97 28.43 6.89
C ASN A 657 4.11 27.54 5.67
N SER A 658 3.68 26.28 5.67
CA SER A 658 3.91 25.34 4.55
C SER A 658 2.66 24.53 4.13
N ILE A 659 2.03 23.81 5.05
CA ILE A 659 1.01 22.81 4.71
C ILE A 659 -0.32 23.42 4.25
N ASN A 660 -0.73 24.55 4.84
CA ASN A 660 -2.01 25.20 4.53
C ASN A 660 -2.20 25.51 3.02
N ASP A 661 -1.11 25.87 2.34
CA ASP A 661 -1.16 26.31 0.95
C ASP A 661 -1.10 25.18 -0.08
N VAL A 662 -0.75 23.94 0.34
CA VAL A 662 -0.82 22.72 -0.49
C VAL A 662 -2.20 22.66 -1.14
N CYS A 663 -3.24 22.77 -0.32
CA CYS A 663 -4.64 22.62 -0.71
C CYS A 663 -5.42 23.92 -0.89
N ALA A 664 -4.90 25.07 -0.46
CA ALA A 664 -5.54 26.37 -0.67
C ALA A 664 -5.86 26.60 -2.16
N ASN A 665 -7.14 26.79 -2.47
CA ASN A 665 -7.69 26.99 -3.82
C ASN A 665 -7.49 25.84 -4.84
N LYS A 666 -6.84 24.73 -4.49
CA LYS A 666 -6.54 23.59 -5.41
C LYS A 666 -7.51 22.41 -5.25
N THR A 667 -8.81 22.66 -5.14
CA THR A 667 -9.84 21.66 -4.76
C THR A 667 -9.80 20.34 -5.54
N THR A 668 -9.54 20.37 -6.86
CA THR A 668 -9.38 19.17 -7.69
C THR A 668 -8.15 18.35 -7.31
N PHE A 669 -7.00 19.01 -7.08
CA PHE A 669 -5.76 18.35 -6.66
C PHE A 669 -5.90 17.74 -5.26
N CYS A 670 -6.55 18.43 -4.34
CA CYS A 670 -6.90 17.89 -3.02
C CYS A 670 -7.75 16.62 -3.11
N GLY A 671 -8.68 16.57 -4.06
CA GLY A 671 -9.46 15.36 -4.36
C GLY A 671 -8.56 14.18 -4.79
N TYR A 672 -7.59 14.44 -5.67
CA TYR A 672 -6.63 13.42 -6.11
C TYR A 672 -5.66 13.00 -4.99
N LEU A 673 -5.08 13.93 -4.23
CA LEU A 673 -4.21 13.62 -3.08
C LEU A 673 -4.96 12.81 -2.02
N LYS A 674 -6.17 13.24 -1.62
CA LYS A 674 -6.99 12.51 -0.63
C LYS A 674 -7.31 11.10 -1.11
N GLN A 675 -7.68 10.93 -2.38
CA GLN A 675 -7.96 9.61 -2.94
C GLN A 675 -6.69 8.74 -3.03
N TYR A 676 -5.56 9.31 -3.44
CA TYR A 676 -4.28 8.61 -3.57
C TYR A 676 -3.78 8.11 -2.21
N PHE A 677 -3.68 9.00 -1.22
CA PHE A 677 -3.20 8.66 0.13
C PHE A 677 -4.18 7.75 0.88
N GLN A 678 -5.50 7.86 0.69
CA GLN A 678 -6.44 6.90 1.26
C GLN A 678 -6.19 5.49 0.71
N ILE A 679 -6.04 5.33 -0.61
CA ILE A 679 -5.75 4.02 -1.23
C ILE A 679 -4.40 3.45 -0.74
N GLN A 680 -3.40 4.32 -0.55
CA GLN A 680 -2.08 3.93 -0.05
C GLN A 680 -2.13 3.46 1.41
N LEU A 681 -2.82 4.20 2.27
CA LEU A 681 -3.05 3.84 3.67
C LEU A 681 -3.87 2.55 3.79
N ASP A 682 -5.01 2.43 3.08
CA ASP A 682 -5.87 1.24 3.08
C ASP A 682 -5.09 -0.01 2.63
N TRP A 683 -4.23 0.12 1.62
CA TRP A 683 -3.36 -0.96 1.17
C TRP A 683 -2.30 -1.33 2.21
N MET A 684 -1.66 -0.34 2.85
CA MET A 684 -0.68 -0.57 3.91
C MET A 684 -1.30 -1.24 5.14
N TYR A 685 -2.47 -0.77 5.62
CA TYR A 685 -3.22 -1.44 6.69
C TYR A 685 -3.48 -2.92 6.33
N THR A 686 -3.92 -3.16 5.09
CA THR A 686 -4.14 -4.52 4.58
C THR A 686 -2.86 -5.36 4.57
N GLN A 687 -1.68 -4.79 4.29
CA GLN A 687 -0.41 -5.52 4.37
C GLN A 687 -0.01 -5.81 5.82
N ILE A 688 -0.13 -4.83 6.72
CA ILE A 688 0.16 -4.97 8.16
C ILE A 688 -0.65 -6.14 8.75
N ASP A 689 -1.96 -6.15 8.51
CA ASP A 689 -2.86 -7.18 9.04
C ASP A 689 -2.68 -8.54 8.33
N SER A 690 -2.06 -8.57 7.15
CA SER A 690 -1.71 -9.80 6.42
C SER A 690 -0.36 -10.41 6.84
N TYR A 691 0.57 -9.61 7.38
CA TYR A 691 1.94 -10.02 7.71
C TYR A 691 2.38 -9.57 9.14
N PRO A 692 1.61 -9.89 10.21
CA PRO A 692 1.85 -9.34 11.56
C PRO A 692 3.15 -9.81 12.24
N ASP A 693 3.82 -10.84 11.70
CA ASP A 693 5.10 -11.35 12.19
C ASP A 693 6.31 -10.87 11.36
N ASP A 694 6.08 -10.16 10.24
CA ASP A 694 7.14 -9.69 9.34
C ASP A 694 7.82 -8.42 9.88
N GLU A 695 9.15 -8.37 9.84
CA GLU A 695 9.92 -7.24 10.38
C GLU A 695 9.56 -5.91 9.73
N TYR A 696 9.39 -5.90 8.41
CA TYR A 696 9.16 -4.66 7.67
C TYR A 696 7.77 -4.12 8.01
N TRP A 697 6.74 -4.97 7.90
CA TRP A 697 5.36 -4.57 8.18
C TRP A 697 5.12 -4.24 9.66
N HIS A 698 5.85 -4.86 10.59
CA HIS A 698 5.86 -4.45 11.99
C HIS A 698 6.43 -3.03 12.17
N GLN A 699 7.56 -2.67 11.53
CA GLN A 699 8.08 -1.31 11.64
C GLN A 699 7.19 -0.26 10.96
N VAL A 700 6.53 -0.59 9.83
CA VAL A 700 5.52 0.28 9.19
C VAL A 700 4.36 0.55 10.16
N ASN A 701 3.81 -0.50 10.78
CA ASN A 701 2.74 -0.40 11.77
C ASN A 701 3.12 0.52 12.94
N LEU A 702 4.33 0.34 13.49
CA LEU A 702 4.83 1.16 14.58
C LEU A 702 4.97 2.64 14.21
N LEU A 703 5.31 2.96 12.96
CA LEU A 703 5.45 4.35 12.53
C LEU A 703 4.08 5.05 12.35
N LEU A 704 3.06 4.33 11.87
CA LEU A 704 1.68 4.84 11.82
C LEU A 704 1.08 5.02 13.23
N VAL A 705 1.42 4.14 14.17
CA VAL A 705 1.08 4.30 15.60
C VAL A 705 1.80 5.51 16.23
N GLN A 706 3.07 5.77 15.86
CA GLN A 706 3.81 6.96 16.28
C GLN A 706 3.15 8.25 15.75
N LEU A 707 2.67 8.25 14.50
CA LEU A 707 1.96 9.38 13.89
C LEU A 707 0.62 9.65 14.59
N ASN A 708 -0.13 8.62 14.95
CA ASN A 708 -1.33 8.77 15.77
C ASN A 708 -1.04 9.30 17.19
N GLY A 709 0.10 8.92 17.78
CA GLY A 709 0.61 9.54 19.01
C GLY A 709 0.89 11.03 18.83
N LEU A 710 1.60 11.40 17.76
CA LEU A 710 1.92 12.80 17.42
C LEU A 710 0.66 13.66 17.28
N ILE A 711 -0.34 13.17 16.56
CA ILE A 711 -1.66 13.82 16.39
C ILE A 711 -2.33 14.03 17.74
N ASP A 712 -2.46 12.96 18.55
CA ASP A 712 -3.13 13.01 19.85
C ASP A 712 -2.40 13.92 20.84
N GLY A 713 -1.07 13.97 20.78
CA GLY A 713 -0.24 14.85 21.61
C GLY A 713 -0.40 16.31 21.24
N ASN A 714 -0.37 16.62 19.94
CA ASN A 714 -0.59 17.98 19.43
C ASN A 714 -2.01 18.49 19.74
N GLN A 715 -2.99 17.60 19.72
CA GLN A 715 -4.38 17.90 20.11
C GLN A 715 -4.59 17.93 21.63
N ASN A 716 -3.60 17.51 22.43
CA ASN A 716 -3.72 17.24 23.87
C ASN A 716 -4.93 16.34 24.21
N ASN A 717 -5.13 15.28 23.42
CA ASN A 717 -6.25 14.35 23.50
C ASN A 717 -5.76 12.89 23.31
N PRO A 718 -5.21 12.24 24.35
CA PRO A 718 -4.63 10.91 24.25
C PRO A 718 -5.71 9.81 24.06
N ARG A 719 -6.01 9.44 22.81
CA ARG A 719 -7.04 8.43 22.48
C ARG A 719 -6.50 7.00 22.53
N GLY A 720 -5.19 6.83 22.44
CA GLY A 720 -4.49 5.55 22.53
C GLY A 720 -4.01 5.00 21.18
N PRO A 721 -3.12 3.98 21.22
CA PRO A 721 -2.45 3.44 20.04
C PRO A 721 -3.42 2.79 19.05
N ARG A 722 -3.31 3.22 17.79
CA ARG A 722 -4.04 2.74 16.61
C ARG A 722 -3.16 2.97 15.37
N LYS A 723 -3.32 2.19 14.31
CA LYS A 723 -2.55 2.37 13.05
C LYS A 723 -3.30 3.23 12.03
N GLU A 724 -4.62 3.24 12.15
CA GLU A 724 -5.57 3.95 11.29
C GLU A 724 -5.54 5.46 11.56
N LEU A 725 -5.42 6.27 10.51
CA LEU A 725 -5.44 7.74 10.57
C LEU A 725 -6.84 8.28 10.27
N ASP A 726 -7.30 9.30 11.03
CA ASP A 726 -8.64 9.89 10.88
C ASP A 726 -8.79 10.73 9.60
N ASP A 727 -7.71 11.34 9.10
CA ASP A 727 -7.69 12.12 7.85
C ASP A 727 -6.36 11.94 7.09
N PRO A 728 -6.36 11.40 5.85
CA PRO A 728 -5.18 11.33 4.99
C PRO A 728 -4.63 12.70 4.53
N LEU A 729 -5.35 13.80 4.73
CA LEU A 729 -4.86 15.17 4.51
C LEU A 729 -4.58 15.95 5.81
N GLY A 730 -4.59 15.27 6.97
CA GLY A 730 -4.17 15.86 8.24
C GLY A 730 -2.65 15.87 8.40
N PHE A 731 -2.16 15.44 9.57
CA PHE A 731 -0.73 15.34 9.88
C PHE A 731 0.07 14.42 8.95
N PHE A 732 -0.59 13.59 8.14
CA PHE A 732 0.06 12.83 7.07
C PHE A 732 0.74 13.74 6.05
N LEU A 733 0.20 14.93 5.75
CA LEU A 733 0.82 15.90 4.82
C LEU A 733 2.20 16.39 5.27
N PHE A 734 2.44 16.54 6.59
CA PHE A 734 3.77 16.86 7.12
C PHE A 734 4.83 15.77 6.82
N GLN A 735 4.40 14.54 6.50
CA GLN A 735 5.30 13.42 6.22
C GLN A 735 5.48 13.13 4.72
N VAL A 736 4.66 13.72 3.85
CA VAL A 736 4.67 13.46 2.40
C VAL A 736 4.88 14.71 1.57
N VAL A 737 5.28 15.84 2.19
CA VAL A 737 5.37 17.16 1.53
C VAL A 737 6.27 17.14 0.30
N GLU A 738 7.41 16.45 0.37
CA GLU A 738 8.33 16.17 -0.73
C GLU A 738 7.70 15.41 -1.90
N SER A 739 6.81 14.47 -1.60
CA SER A 739 6.10 13.67 -2.61
C SER A 739 4.98 14.44 -3.30
N ILE A 740 4.60 15.63 -2.82
CA ILE A 740 3.53 16.45 -3.42
C ILE A 740 3.95 16.99 -4.80
N GLY A 741 5.24 17.25 -5.02
CA GLY A 741 5.80 17.65 -6.32
C GLY A 741 5.56 16.58 -7.40
N ASP A 742 6.18 15.41 -7.25
CA ASP A 742 6.02 14.29 -8.20
C ASP A 742 4.54 13.87 -8.40
N LEU A 743 3.69 14.00 -7.36
CA LEU A 743 2.24 13.77 -7.49
C LEU A 743 1.52 14.87 -8.28
N ALA A 744 1.94 16.13 -8.17
CA ALA A 744 1.40 17.21 -8.98
C ALA A 744 1.73 17.01 -10.46
N ASP A 745 2.97 16.65 -10.79
CA ASP A 745 3.38 16.31 -12.16
C ASP A 745 2.59 15.12 -12.70
N ARG A 746 2.46 14.03 -11.92
CA ARG A 746 1.62 12.86 -12.25
C ARG A 746 0.19 13.24 -12.62
N PHE A 747 -0.41 14.18 -11.89
CA PHE A 747 -1.79 14.63 -12.13
C PHE A 747 -1.87 15.85 -13.07
N ASN A 748 -0.75 16.27 -13.67
CA ASN A 748 -0.61 17.44 -14.55
C ASN A 748 -1.18 18.73 -13.92
N ILE A 749 -0.81 18.99 -12.67
CA ILE A 749 -1.26 20.14 -11.88
C ILE A 749 -0.13 21.21 -11.87
N PRO A 750 -0.27 22.31 -12.62
CA PRO A 750 0.76 23.35 -12.64
C PRO A 750 0.77 24.16 -11.34
N ASN A 751 1.89 24.84 -11.10
CA ASN A 751 2.08 25.78 -9.97
C ASN A 751 1.89 25.11 -8.59
N VAL A 752 2.38 23.88 -8.45
CA VAL A 752 2.68 23.25 -7.17
C VAL A 752 4.17 23.45 -6.88
N GLU A 753 4.49 23.77 -5.64
CA GLU A 753 5.86 23.98 -5.18
C GLU A 753 6.58 22.64 -5.02
N ARG A 754 7.86 22.61 -5.40
CA ARG A 754 8.79 21.48 -5.24
C ARG A 754 9.79 21.84 -4.13
N HIS A 755 10.24 20.86 -3.36
CA HIS A 755 11.22 21.00 -2.27
C HIS A 755 12.58 20.34 -2.65
N ASP A 756 12.74 20.09 -3.95
CA ASP A 756 13.63 19.09 -4.55
C ASP A 756 15.06 19.60 -4.82
N SER A 757 15.78 20.14 -3.82
CA SER A 757 17.17 20.60 -4.03
C SER A 757 18.04 20.48 -2.78
N CYS A 758 19.27 19.99 -2.96
CA CYS A 758 20.14 19.54 -1.87
C CYS A 758 21.60 19.47 -2.34
N SER A 759 22.57 19.77 -1.47
CA SER A 759 24.02 19.69 -1.78
C SER A 759 24.73 18.84 -0.72
N ALA A 760 25.45 17.79 -1.12
CA ALA A 760 26.16 16.89 -0.20
C ALA A 760 27.64 16.72 -0.54
N LEU A 761 28.47 16.54 0.49
CA LEU A 761 29.91 16.25 0.36
C LEU A 761 30.37 15.25 1.43
N ILE A 762 31.05 14.21 0.97
CA ILE A 762 31.78 13.23 1.77
C ILE A 762 33.26 13.39 1.45
N LYS A 763 34.11 13.70 2.44
CA LYS A 763 35.52 14.07 2.24
C LYS A 763 36.45 13.24 3.13
N ILE A 764 37.37 12.49 2.52
CA ILE A 764 38.52 11.92 3.24
C ILE A 764 39.56 13.03 3.46
N LEU A 765 39.99 13.25 4.70
CA LEU A 765 41.02 14.25 5.02
C LEU A 765 42.45 13.78 4.65
N PRO A 766 43.41 14.69 4.50
CA PRO A 766 44.81 14.35 4.25
C PRO A 766 45.36 13.32 5.25
N ASN A 767 46.19 12.38 4.75
CA ASN A 767 46.70 11.23 5.50
C ASN A 767 45.61 10.27 6.06
N ASN A 768 44.38 10.35 5.54
CA ASN A 768 43.21 9.61 6.03
C ASN A 768 42.91 9.89 7.51
N SER A 769 43.22 11.10 8.01
CA SER A 769 43.08 11.44 9.43
C SER A 769 41.65 11.39 9.94
N ASP A 770 40.67 11.71 9.08
CA ASP A 770 39.23 11.65 9.36
C ASP A 770 38.45 11.53 8.03
N ILE A 771 37.13 11.30 8.13
CA ILE A 771 36.17 11.45 7.04
C ILE A 771 35.03 12.35 7.51
N PHE A 772 34.81 13.47 6.84
CA PHE A 772 33.61 14.29 7.02
C PHE A 772 32.45 13.78 6.14
N ILE A 773 31.25 13.83 6.69
CA ILE A 773 29.96 13.62 6.02
C ILE A 773 29.15 14.90 6.21
N SER A 774 28.67 15.50 5.13
CA SER A 774 27.95 16.77 5.20
C SER A 774 26.83 16.90 4.17
N HIS A 775 25.73 17.53 4.58
CA HIS A 775 24.56 17.80 3.76
C HIS A 775 24.02 19.22 4.02
N ALA A 776 23.64 19.94 2.97
CA ALA A 776 22.99 21.24 3.01
C ALA A 776 21.66 21.19 2.24
N ASP A 777 20.56 21.26 2.99
CA ASP A 777 19.17 21.30 2.48
C ASP A 777 18.93 22.60 1.70
N TRP A 778 18.29 22.54 0.53
CA TRP A 778 17.76 23.73 -0.15
C TRP A 778 16.24 23.64 -0.25
N SER A 779 15.55 24.64 0.28
CA SER A 779 14.10 24.67 0.30
C SER A 779 13.60 26.10 0.21
N ASN A 780 12.28 26.28 0.16
CA ASN A 780 11.69 27.61 0.33
C ASN A 780 11.91 28.08 1.78
N TYR A 781 12.39 29.32 1.97
CA TYR A 781 12.69 29.88 3.29
C TYR A 781 11.49 29.90 4.26
N ARG A 782 10.26 29.72 3.77
CA ARG A 782 9.05 29.46 4.56
C ARG A 782 9.14 28.24 5.48
N THR A 783 9.99 27.25 5.17
CA THR A 783 10.05 26.00 5.96
C THR A 783 10.91 26.11 7.22
N MET A 784 11.70 27.18 7.40
CA MET A 784 12.88 27.22 8.27
C MET A 784 12.64 27.14 9.80
N LEU A 785 11.45 26.76 10.28
CA LEU A 785 11.27 26.21 11.62
C LEU A 785 11.98 24.84 11.73
N LYS A 786 13.28 24.83 12.06
CA LYS A 786 14.13 23.62 12.04
C LYS A 786 14.34 23.04 13.44
N VAL A 787 14.36 21.71 13.54
CA VAL A 787 14.50 20.94 14.78
C VAL A 787 15.51 19.81 14.60
N ILE A 788 16.52 19.71 15.47
CA ILE A 788 17.34 18.49 15.54
C ILE A 788 16.65 17.51 16.49
N LYS A 789 16.33 16.31 16.02
CA LYS A 789 15.63 15.27 16.77
C LYS A 789 16.54 14.12 17.11
N ARG A 790 16.38 13.57 18.32
CA ARG A 790 16.99 12.33 18.76
C ARG A 790 15.94 11.39 19.35
N TYR A 791 15.82 10.19 18.78
CA TYR A 791 14.97 9.13 19.31
C TYR A 791 15.82 7.98 19.84
N ILE A 792 15.62 7.63 21.11
CA ILE A 792 16.23 6.50 21.81
C ILE A 792 15.13 5.48 22.08
N MET A 793 14.80 4.67 21.09
CA MET A 793 13.71 3.70 21.12
C MET A 793 14.22 2.26 20.99
N PRO A 794 14.35 1.49 22.09
CA PRO A 794 14.70 0.07 22.08
C PRO A 794 13.54 -0.82 21.59
N LEU A 795 13.18 -0.65 20.31
CA LEU A 795 12.18 -1.43 19.63
C LEU A 795 12.72 -2.80 19.23
N LYS A 796 11.89 -3.84 19.35
CA LYS A 796 12.19 -5.17 18.76
C LYS A 796 11.95 -5.16 17.24
N ARG A 797 12.70 -5.97 16.48
CA ARG A 797 12.58 -6.06 15.01
C ARG A 797 11.19 -6.52 14.56
N SER A 798 10.56 -7.41 15.33
CA SER A 798 9.22 -7.98 15.10
C SER A 798 8.53 -8.34 16.44
N THR A 799 7.28 -8.81 16.35
CA THR A 799 6.50 -9.43 17.45
C THR A 799 7.02 -10.80 17.90
N ALA A 800 7.87 -11.45 17.11
CA ALA A 800 8.24 -12.86 17.29
C ALA A 800 9.01 -13.15 18.59
N THR A 801 8.79 -14.32 19.17
CA THR A 801 9.51 -14.79 20.37
C THR A 801 11.01 -14.86 20.11
N GLY A 802 11.80 -14.10 20.88
CA GLY A 802 13.25 -13.99 20.70
C GLY A 802 13.72 -12.93 19.69
N SER A 803 12.81 -12.10 19.15
CA SER A 803 13.16 -10.98 18.27
C SER A 803 14.10 -10.00 18.97
N THR A 804 15.22 -9.66 18.32
CA THR A 804 16.24 -8.75 18.86
C THR A 804 15.81 -7.29 18.77
N LEU A 805 16.56 -6.39 19.41
CA LEU A 805 16.43 -4.96 19.15
C LEU A 805 16.80 -4.61 17.70
N ILE A 806 16.27 -3.48 17.22
CA ILE A 806 16.61 -2.87 15.94
C ILE A 806 18.03 -2.26 15.95
N PRO A 807 18.82 -2.34 14.87
CA PRO A 807 20.15 -1.71 14.80
C PRO A 807 20.16 -0.17 14.89
N GLY A 808 19.08 0.50 14.45
CA GLY A 808 18.87 1.95 14.57
C GLY A 808 18.02 2.34 15.77
N ALA A 809 18.29 1.77 16.95
CA ALA A 809 17.52 2.04 18.18
C ALA A 809 17.80 3.44 18.77
N ASP A 810 18.95 4.03 18.49
CA ASP A 810 19.34 5.38 18.88
C ASP A 810 19.66 6.15 17.59
N MET A 811 18.87 7.17 17.27
CA MET A 811 18.87 7.83 15.96
C MET A 811 18.76 9.35 16.11
N VAL A 812 19.66 10.09 15.47
CA VAL A 812 19.71 11.57 15.41
C VAL A 812 19.49 12.02 13.98
N PHE A 813 18.70 13.08 13.78
CA PHE A 813 18.44 13.64 12.45
C PHE A 813 18.00 15.12 12.51
N SER A 814 18.22 15.89 11.44
CA SER A 814 17.59 17.21 11.28
C SER A 814 16.16 17.04 10.73
N SER A 815 15.23 17.90 11.14
CA SER A 815 13.79 17.69 10.92
C SER A 815 13.01 19.00 11.12
N TYR A 816 11.69 18.91 11.02
CA TYR A 816 10.74 20.03 11.17
C TYR A 816 9.66 19.68 12.22
N PRO A 817 8.98 20.67 12.83
CA PRO A 817 7.82 20.45 13.68
C PRO A 817 6.73 19.67 12.94
N GLY A 818 6.13 18.68 13.59
CA GLY A 818 5.08 17.85 12.99
C GLY A 818 5.54 16.68 12.12
N THR A 819 6.84 16.52 11.83
CA THR A 819 7.36 15.46 10.94
C THR A 819 8.22 14.41 11.65
N LEU A 820 7.89 13.13 11.55
CA LEU A 820 8.55 12.02 12.30
C LEU A 820 9.86 11.49 11.68
N HIS A 821 10.30 12.09 10.58
CA HIS A 821 11.51 11.77 9.84
C HIS A 821 12.30 13.05 9.53
N SER A 822 13.46 12.89 8.91
CA SER A 822 14.16 14.01 8.30
C SER A 822 13.48 14.33 6.97
N VAL A 823 13.31 15.61 6.66
CA VAL A 823 12.86 16.04 5.31
C VAL A 823 14.08 16.54 4.53
N ASP A 824 15.05 17.14 5.21
CA ASP A 824 16.41 17.35 4.68
C ASP A 824 17.20 16.06 4.37
N ASP A 825 16.68 14.90 4.79
CA ASP A 825 17.37 13.63 4.93
C ASP A 825 18.86 13.69 5.33
N PHE A 826 19.11 13.99 6.61
CA PHE A 826 20.39 13.74 7.29
C PHE A 826 20.17 12.94 8.58
N TYR A 827 20.72 11.71 8.65
CA TYR A 827 20.60 10.82 9.82
C TYR A 827 21.95 10.29 10.31
N MET A 828 22.00 10.04 11.62
CA MET A 828 23.02 9.25 12.32
C MET A 828 22.34 8.14 13.11
N THR A 829 22.87 6.91 13.07
CA THR A 829 22.26 5.73 13.72
C THR A 829 23.24 4.96 14.61
N ARG A 830 22.76 4.43 15.74
CA ARG A 830 23.53 3.67 16.74
C ARG A 830 22.63 2.56 17.36
N PRO A 831 23.15 1.34 17.65
CA PRO A 831 24.51 0.83 17.44
C PRO A 831 24.92 0.52 16.00
N ALA A 832 24.07 0.78 14.99
CA ALA A 832 24.46 0.57 13.59
C ALA A 832 25.71 1.36 13.16
N HIS A 833 26.00 2.52 13.76
CA HIS A 833 27.12 3.41 13.40
C HIS A 833 27.14 3.79 11.91
N MET A 834 25.96 4.02 11.34
CA MET A 834 25.81 4.50 9.97
C MET A 834 25.31 5.94 9.93
N THR A 835 25.69 6.67 8.88
CA THR A 835 25.02 7.93 8.51
C THR A 835 24.40 7.81 7.12
N ILE A 836 23.22 8.40 6.96
CA ILE A 836 22.41 8.35 5.74
C ILE A 836 22.13 9.79 5.34
N ILE A 837 22.50 10.14 4.11
CA ILE A 837 22.22 11.45 3.49
C ILE A 837 21.78 11.26 2.03
N GLU A 838 21.19 12.27 1.41
CA GLU A 838 20.78 12.22 -0.01
C GLU A 838 21.07 13.52 -0.79
N THR A 839 20.76 13.55 -2.09
CA THR A 839 20.24 14.74 -2.80
C THR A 839 19.18 14.33 -3.83
N THR A 840 18.06 15.06 -3.91
CA THR A 840 16.91 14.74 -4.79
C THR A 840 17.31 14.80 -6.26
N ILE A 841 17.23 13.72 -7.03
CA ILE A 841 17.69 13.70 -8.43
C ILE A 841 16.61 14.11 -9.43
N VAL A 842 16.97 14.99 -10.36
CA VAL A 842 16.05 15.50 -11.38
C VAL A 842 15.58 14.37 -12.31
N ASN A 843 14.27 14.06 -12.25
CA ASN A 843 13.57 13.30 -13.27
C ASN A 843 12.76 14.25 -14.18
N SER A 844 13.19 14.42 -15.43
CA SER A 844 12.43 15.14 -16.46
C SER A 844 11.56 14.22 -17.32
N ASN A 845 11.70 12.89 -17.19
CA ASN A 845 11.01 11.94 -18.03
C ASN A 845 9.53 11.75 -17.62
N GLN A 846 8.67 12.47 -18.33
CA GLN A 846 7.22 12.44 -18.16
C GLN A 846 6.61 11.02 -18.38
N ASP A 847 7.22 10.20 -19.24
CA ASP A 847 6.75 8.82 -19.48
C ASP A 847 6.92 7.92 -18.24
N LEU A 848 7.72 8.30 -17.25
CA LEU A 848 7.84 7.54 -16.01
C LEU A 848 6.70 7.84 -15.00
N LEU A 849 6.12 9.05 -15.02
CA LEU A 849 5.19 9.54 -13.99
C LEU A 849 3.92 8.68 -13.83
N HIS A 850 3.49 7.98 -14.89
CA HIS A 850 2.33 7.10 -14.82
C HIS A 850 2.53 5.89 -13.87
N ASN A 851 3.78 5.55 -13.54
CA ASN A 851 4.13 4.42 -12.68
C ASN A 851 4.09 4.72 -11.17
N ILE A 852 3.81 5.98 -10.76
CA ILE A 852 3.64 6.38 -9.35
C ILE A 852 2.39 5.70 -8.73
N ILE A 853 2.61 4.51 -8.20
CA ILE A 853 1.68 3.60 -7.50
C ILE A 853 1.05 4.13 -6.20
N PRO A 854 -0.26 4.30 -5.97
CA PRO A 854 -0.77 4.31 -4.59
C PRO A 854 -0.75 2.91 -3.94
N ILE A 855 -0.38 1.85 -4.67
CA ILE A 855 -0.20 0.49 -4.14
C ILE A 855 1.27 0.30 -3.78
N SER A 856 1.71 1.01 -2.73
CA SER A 856 3.11 1.28 -2.40
C SER A 856 3.27 1.70 -0.95
N VAL A 857 4.52 1.79 -0.47
CA VAL A 857 4.86 2.41 0.81
C VAL A 857 5.50 3.78 0.53
N PRO A 858 5.01 4.87 1.13
CA PRO A 858 5.54 6.20 0.88
C PRO A 858 6.98 6.33 1.37
N GLU A 859 7.79 7.10 0.64
CA GLU A 859 9.24 7.28 0.90
C GLU A 859 9.56 7.42 2.40
N TRP A 860 8.92 8.36 3.11
CA TRP A 860 9.23 8.64 4.52
C TRP A 860 9.12 7.42 5.46
N ILE A 861 8.24 6.48 5.13
CA ILE A 861 8.12 5.22 5.85
C ILE A 861 9.24 4.27 5.44
N ARG A 862 9.59 4.20 4.14
CA ARG A 862 10.68 3.37 3.61
C ARG A 862 12.01 3.74 4.26
N ILE A 863 12.35 5.03 4.37
CA ILE A 863 13.58 5.48 5.05
C ILE A 863 13.58 5.18 6.54
N VAL A 864 12.53 5.51 7.29
CA VAL A 864 12.51 5.25 8.73
C VAL A 864 12.55 3.74 9.03
N VAL A 865 11.92 2.90 8.20
CA VAL A 865 12.00 1.44 8.33
C VAL A 865 13.41 0.92 7.99
N ALA A 866 14.07 1.45 6.96
CA ALA A 866 15.44 1.10 6.61
C ALA A 866 16.45 1.53 7.69
N ASN A 867 16.37 2.80 8.16
CA ASN A 867 17.20 3.35 9.24
C ASN A 867 17.04 2.55 10.54
N ARG A 868 15.83 2.08 10.87
CA ARG A 868 15.60 1.19 12.02
C ARG A 868 16.25 -0.18 11.81
N LEU A 869 15.97 -0.87 10.71
CA LEU A 869 16.27 -2.30 10.55
C LEU A 869 17.71 -2.63 10.09
N ALA A 870 18.41 -1.71 9.44
CA ALA A 870 19.68 -2.00 8.78
C ALA A 870 20.92 -1.82 9.67
N ASN A 871 21.85 -2.78 9.61
CA ASN A 871 23.17 -2.75 10.24
C ASN A 871 24.32 -2.58 9.21
N SER A 872 24.01 -2.41 7.91
CA SER A 872 24.98 -2.06 6.88
C SER A 872 24.32 -1.32 5.72
N GLY A 873 25.10 -0.60 4.90
CA GLY A 873 24.56 0.12 3.74
C GLY A 873 23.84 -0.77 2.72
N ARG A 874 24.26 -2.04 2.56
CA ARG A 874 23.53 -2.97 1.69
C ARG A 874 22.21 -3.44 2.30
N GLU A 875 22.18 -3.74 3.60
CA GLU A 875 20.91 -4.03 4.29
C GLU A 875 19.95 -2.84 4.26
N TRP A 876 20.47 -1.61 4.26
CA TRP A 876 19.67 -0.39 4.14
C TRP A 876 19.00 -0.33 2.77
N ILE A 877 19.77 -0.50 1.69
CA ILE A 877 19.28 -0.57 0.31
C ILE A 877 18.24 -1.70 0.15
N ASP A 878 18.54 -2.91 0.65
CA ASP A 878 17.65 -4.08 0.59
C ASP A 878 16.31 -3.87 1.32
N LYS A 879 16.23 -2.92 2.26
CA LYS A 879 14.98 -2.52 2.96
C LYS A 879 14.31 -1.31 2.31
N PHE A 880 15.07 -0.28 1.92
CA PHE A 880 14.55 1.00 1.43
C PHE A 880 13.78 0.89 0.09
N PHE A 881 14.27 0.06 -0.84
CA PHE A 881 13.63 -0.10 -2.15
C PHE A 881 12.46 -1.10 -2.14
N LEU A 882 12.05 -1.60 -0.98
CA LEU A 882 10.84 -2.40 -0.85
C LEU A 882 9.59 -1.51 -1.02
N TYR A 883 8.74 -1.89 -1.97
CA TYR A 883 7.46 -1.23 -2.24
C TYR A 883 7.58 0.26 -2.66
N ASN A 884 8.71 0.64 -3.28
CA ASN A 884 8.95 1.96 -3.89
C ASN A 884 7.70 2.52 -4.59
N ASP A 885 7.23 3.67 -4.12
CA ASP A 885 6.11 4.45 -4.64
C ASP A 885 6.48 5.32 -5.85
N GLY A 886 7.77 5.64 -6.00
CA GLY A 886 8.30 6.39 -7.12
C GLY A 886 8.14 7.90 -7.01
N THR A 887 7.89 8.42 -5.80
CA THR A 887 8.01 9.84 -5.47
C THR A 887 9.25 10.08 -4.61
N TYR A 888 9.72 11.32 -4.56
CA TYR A 888 10.94 11.76 -3.88
C TYR A 888 12.13 10.88 -4.31
N ASN A 889 12.51 11.11 -5.57
CA ASN A 889 13.46 10.28 -6.30
C ASN A 889 14.88 10.80 -6.04
N ASN A 890 15.63 10.12 -5.17
CA ASN A 890 16.83 10.66 -4.53
C ASN A 890 18.10 9.83 -4.83
N GLN A 891 19.28 10.47 -4.79
CA GLN A 891 20.57 9.79 -4.70
C GLN A 891 20.96 9.62 -3.22
N TRP A 892 20.76 8.42 -2.69
CA TRP A 892 21.12 8.03 -1.33
C TRP A 892 22.60 7.70 -1.20
N MET A 893 23.22 8.20 -0.13
CA MET A 893 24.59 7.94 0.28
C MET A 893 24.59 7.41 1.71
N ILE A 894 24.93 6.13 1.88
CA ILE A 894 24.95 5.45 3.18
C ILE A 894 26.39 5.14 3.53
N THR A 895 26.88 5.71 4.64
CA THR A 895 28.24 5.47 5.13
C THR A 895 28.29 4.68 6.44
N ASP A 896 29.08 3.61 6.46
CA ASP A 896 29.28 2.69 7.59
C ASP A 896 30.59 3.01 8.33
N PHE A 897 30.51 3.78 9.42
CA PHE A 897 31.69 4.18 10.19
C PHE A 897 32.40 3.02 10.90
N LYS A 898 31.84 1.81 10.97
CA LYS A 898 32.54 0.59 11.45
C LYS A 898 33.63 0.14 10.46
N ARG A 899 33.60 0.65 9.22
CA ARG A 899 34.53 0.33 8.13
C ARG A 899 35.63 1.37 7.91
N PHE A 900 35.60 2.48 8.65
CA PHE A 900 36.68 3.47 8.69
C PHE A 900 37.43 3.40 10.03
N THR A 901 38.68 3.86 10.04
CA THR A 901 39.51 4.03 11.24
C THR A 901 40.52 5.14 10.94
N PRO A 902 40.60 6.21 11.75
CA PRO A 902 41.57 7.30 11.57
C PRO A 902 43.00 6.82 11.29
N GLY A 903 43.60 7.37 10.23
CA GLY A 903 44.93 6.99 9.73
C GLY A 903 44.94 5.77 8.79
N GLN A 904 43.79 5.15 8.49
CA GLN A 904 43.64 4.05 7.53
C GLN A 904 42.68 4.44 6.41
N LEU A 905 42.82 3.83 5.23
CA LEU A 905 41.79 3.94 4.19
C LEU A 905 40.49 3.27 4.66
N PRO A 906 39.30 3.81 4.28
CA PRO A 906 38.04 3.11 4.49
C PRO A 906 38.04 1.75 3.76
N LYS A 907 37.35 0.76 4.34
CA LYS A 907 37.22 -0.60 3.78
C LYS A 907 35.97 -0.68 2.89
N SER A 908 35.99 -1.53 1.87
CA SER A 908 34.84 -1.77 0.96
C SER A 908 33.51 -1.89 1.71
N GLU A 909 32.45 -1.38 1.07
CA GLU A 909 31.12 -1.08 1.60
C GLU A 909 31.10 -0.02 2.72
N PHE A 910 32.16 0.79 2.86
CA PHE A 910 32.13 2.01 3.67
C PHE A 910 31.15 3.02 3.10
N LEU A 911 31.15 3.26 1.78
CA LEU A 911 30.18 4.11 1.09
C LEU A 911 29.36 3.26 0.11
N MET A 912 28.09 3.05 0.42
CA MET A 912 27.11 2.56 -0.53
C MET A 912 26.35 3.76 -1.12
N VAL A 913 26.21 3.81 -2.45
CA VAL A 913 25.37 4.80 -3.15
C VAL A 913 24.24 4.08 -3.85
N ALA A 914 23.04 4.65 -3.81
CA ALA A 914 21.88 4.16 -4.55
C ALA A 914 21.05 5.31 -5.12
N GLU A 915 20.53 5.17 -6.33
CA GLU A 915 19.64 6.14 -6.96
C GLU A 915 18.26 5.54 -7.15
N GLN A 916 17.22 6.30 -6.77
CA GLN A 916 15.83 5.95 -6.99
C GLN A 916 15.31 6.60 -8.27
N LEU A 917 14.64 5.83 -9.12
CA LEU A 917 13.71 6.37 -10.12
C LEU A 917 12.34 5.71 -9.93
N ILE A 918 11.35 6.19 -10.68
CA ILE A 918 9.97 5.73 -10.57
C ILE A 918 9.89 4.23 -10.89
N THR A 919 9.61 3.41 -9.88
CA THR A 919 9.59 1.92 -9.91
C THR A 919 10.91 1.19 -10.20
N ASP A 920 12.05 1.88 -10.24
CA ASP A 920 13.37 1.31 -10.55
C ASP A 920 14.45 1.82 -9.59
N PHE A 921 15.56 1.09 -9.42
CA PHE A 921 16.74 1.58 -8.70
C PHE A 921 18.06 1.03 -9.25
N GLU A 922 19.15 1.72 -8.95
CA GLU A 922 20.53 1.27 -9.20
C GLU A 922 21.38 1.57 -7.96
N SER A 923 22.33 0.69 -7.62
CA SER A 923 23.16 0.87 -6.42
C SER A 923 24.50 0.16 -6.52
N GLN A 924 25.53 0.72 -5.87
CA GLN A 924 26.91 0.25 -5.94
C GLN A 924 27.71 0.61 -4.67
N ASP A 925 28.72 -0.20 -4.35
CA ASP A 925 29.79 0.19 -3.41
C ASP A 925 30.72 1.19 -4.10
N MET A 926 30.70 2.44 -3.62
CA MET A 926 31.49 3.55 -4.18
C MET A 926 32.72 3.88 -3.32
N THR A 927 33.09 3.00 -2.39
CA THR A 927 34.26 3.18 -1.51
C THR A 927 35.54 3.42 -2.30
N ASP A 928 35.80 2.62 -3.35
CA ASP A 928 37.00 2.78 -4.19
C ASP A 928 36.99 4.13 -4.95
N THR A 929 35.82 4.60 -5.39
CA THR A 929 35.69 5.92 -6.05
C THR A 929 35.95 7.06 -5.06
N LEU A 930 35.40 6.96 -3.84
CA LEU A 930 35.66 7.89 -2.75
C LEU A 930 37.15 7.93 -2.36
N ILE A 931 37.83 6.78 -2.32
CA ILE A 931 39.28 6.69 -2.07
C ILE A 931 40.07 7.36 -3.20
N ASN A 932 39.83 6.97 -4.45
CA ASN A 932 40.59 7.46 -5.60
C ASN A 932 40.44 8.98 -5.83
N ASN A 933 39.26 9.54 -5.56
CA ASN A 933 39.01 10.98 -5.68
C ASN A 933 39.34 11.75 -4.39
N THR A 934 39.45 11.06 -3.24
CA THR A 934 39.39 11.62 -1.86
C THR A 934 38.09 12.32 -1.49
N TYR A 935 37.05 12.25 -2.33
CA TYR A 935 35.71 12.79 -2.05
C TYR A 935 34.61 12.07 -2.86
N TRP A 936 33.38 12.19 -2.37
CA TRP A 936 32.15 11.99 -3.13
C TRP A 936 31.28 13.24 -2.93
N ALA A 937 30.63 13.73 -3.98
CA ALA A 937 29.74 14.88 -3.90
C ALA A 937 28.45 14.61 -4.68
N SER A 938 27.34 15.16 -4.18
CA SER A 938 26.01 15.02 -4.75
C SER A 938 25.30 16.38 -4.77
N TYR A 939 24.47 16.60 -5.80
CA TYR A 939 24.00 17.93 -6.20
C TYR A 939 22.84 17.83 -7.21
N ASN A 940 21.86 16.97 -6.93
CA ASN A 940 20.61 16.78 -7.69
C ASN A 940 20.75 16.28 -9.15
N ASN A 941 21.95 15.97 -9.63
CA ASN A 941 22.20 15.33 -10.93
C ASN A 941 22.49 13.83 -10.80
N VAL A 942 22.19 13.05 -11.84
CA VAL A 942 22.19 11.58 -11.76
C VAL A 942 23.57 11.00 -12.06
N TYR A 943 24.09 10.16 -11.18
CA TYR A 943 25.40 9.53 -11.35
C TYR A 943 25.35 8.38 -12.37
N PHE A 944 24.48 7.39 -12.14
CA PHE A 944 24.52 6.11 -12.84
C PHE A 944 24.18 6.29 -14.34
N PRO A 945 25.03 5.81 -15.29
CA PRO A 945 24.84 6.05 -16.71
C PRO A 945 23.50 5.54 -17.28
N ARG A 946 22.98 4.42 -16.74
CA ARG A 946 21.65 3.90 -17.08
C ARG A 946 20.55 4.89 -16.69
N PHE A 947 20.67 5.49 -15.51
CA PHE A 947 19.66 6.38 -14.95
C PHE A 947 19.69 7.77 -15.60
N ARG A 948 20.86 8.30 -16.00
CA ARG A 948 20.95 9.58 -16.76
C ARG A 948 20.16 9.57 -18.07
N ASN A 949 20.12 8.44 -18.76
CA ASN A 949 19.29 8.26 -19.95
C ASN A 949 17.80 8.15 -19.57
N LEU A 950 17.48 7.31 -18.57
CA LEU A 950 16.08 7.08 -18.13
C LEU A 950 15.40 8.31 -17.53
N SER A 951 16.13 9.19 -16.82
CA SER A 951 15.61 10.42 -16.22
C SER A 951 15.43 11.56 -17.24
N GLY A 952 16.01 11.42 -18.44
CA GLY A 952 16.04 12.46 -19.46
C GLY A 952 17.14 13.51 -19.31
N GLU A 953 18.15 13.28 -18.45
CA GLU A 953 19.25 14.24 -18.21
C GLU A 953 19.91 14.68 -19.53
N GLU A 954 20.18 13.75 -20.44
CA GLU A 954 20.83 14.05 -21.72
C GLU A 954 20.01 14.99 -22.62
N ALA A 955 18.68 14.92 -22.55
CA ALA A 955 17.78 15.82 -23.28
C ALA A 955 17.74 17.21 -22.63
N MET A 956 17.72 17.29 -21.30
CA MET A 956 17.77 18.54 -20.55
C MET A 956 19.08 19.30 -20.78
N VAL A 957 20.22 18.59 -20.78
CA VAL A 957 21.54 19.16 -21.11
C VAL A 957 21.60 19.69 -22.55
N GLN A 958 21.00 18.98 -23.50
CA GLN A 958 20.92 19.43 -24.91
C GLN A 958 20.00 20.64 -25.10
N GLN A 959 18.87 20.70 -24.36
CA GLN A 959 17.89 21.77 -24.51
C GLN A 959 18.25 23.05 -23.76
N LYS A 960 18.80 22.93 -22.55
CA LYS A 960 18.96 24.05 -21.59
C LYS A 960 20.40 24.36 -21.20
N GLY A 961 21.36 23.49 -21.54
CA GLY A 961 22.77 23.64 -21.19
C GLY A 961 23.20 22.79 -19.98
N PRO A 962 24.52 22.57 -19.81
CA PRO A 962 25.06 21.70 -18.76
C PRO A 962 25.01 22.30 -17.34
N GLU A 963 24.88 23.61 -17.18
CA GLU A 963 25.15 24.36 -15.94
C GLU A 963 24.30 23.91 -14.75
N LEU A 964 23.03 23.58 -14.97
CA LEU A 964 22.15 22.95 -13.96
C LEU A 964 22.08 21.44 -14.10
N TYR A 965 22.09 20.91 -15.33
CA TYR A 965 21.58 19.57 -15.60
C TYR A 965 22.63 18.49 -15.81
N SER A 966 23.88 18.83 -16.11
CA SER A 966 24.88 17.79 -16.41
C SER A 966 25.58 17.31 -15.15
N TRP A 967 25.44 16.03 -14.80
CA TRP A 967 26.14 15.44 -13.66
C TRP A 967 27.64 15.77 -13.60
N LYS A 968 28.34 15.80 -14.75
CA LYS A 968 29.77 16.09 -14.78
C LYS A 968 30.12 17.58 -14.88
N ASN A 969 29.25 18.36 -15.53
CA ASN A 969 29.59 19.70 -16.02
C ASN A 969 28.73 20.82 -15.40
N SER A 970 27.80 20.51 -14.50
CA SER A 970 27.04 21.50 -13.75
C SER A 970 27.95 22.36 -12.86
N SER A 971 27.48 23.56 -12.51
CA SER A 971 28.25 24.52 -11.72
C SER A 971 28.64 23.94 -10.37
N ARG A 972 27.73 23.23 -9.69
CA ARG A 972 28.03 22.52 -8.43
C ARG A 972 29.08 21.42 -8.61
N ALA A 973 28.95 20.55 -9.63
CA ALA A 973 29.95 19.53 -9.92
C ALA A 973 31.35 20.13 -10.11
N ARG A 974 31.44 21.26 -10.84
CA ARG A 974 32.69 21.96 -11.14
C ARG A 974 33.26 22.70 -9.92
N ILE A 975 32.42 23.32 -9.07
CA ILE A 975 32.86 23.95 -7.82
C ILE A 975 33.38 22.88 -6.85
N PHE A 976 32.67 21.77 -6.65
CA PHE A 976 33.15 20.65 -5.85
C PHE A 976 34.49 20.12 -6.36
N ALA A 977 34.62 19.86 -7.68
CA ALA A 977 35.88 19.37 -8.27
C ALA A 977 37.04 20.38 -8.17
N ARG A 978 36.76 21.69 -8.13
CA ARG A 978 37.77 22.75 -7.94
C ARG A 978 38.22 22.86 -6.48
N ASP A 979 37.27 22.80 -5.55
CA ASP A 979 37.46 23.33 -4.19
C ASP A 979 37.43 22.28 -3.07
N HIS A 980 37.01 21.03 -3.31
CA HIS A 980 37.00 19.99 -2.27
C HIS A 980 38.38 19.77 -1.61
N ILE A 981 39.48 20.06 -2.31
CA ILE A 981 40.85 19.99 -1.77
C ILE A 981 41.16 21.04 -0.69
N LYS A 982 40.36 22.13 -0.61
CA LYS A 982 40.47 23.14 0.45
C LYS A 982 39.93 22.64 1.79
N VAL A 983 39.08 21.59 1.77
CA VAL A 983 38.51 20.98 2.98
C VAL A 983 39.56 20.11 3.67
N VAL A 984 40.14 20.65 4.74
CA VAL A 984 41.19 20.04 5.55
C VAL A 984 40.81 19.91 7.03
N ASP A 985 39.75 20.61 7.46
CA ASP A 985 39.25 20.69 8.83
C ASP A 985 37.75 21.04 8.86
N LEU A 986 37.17 21.18 10.05
CA LEU A 986 35.75 21.52 10.23
C LEU A 986 35.41 22.93 9.71
N PRO A 987 36.16 24.02 10.03
CA PRO A 987 35.90 25.35 9.46
C PRO A 987 35.91 25.39 7.92
N SER A 988 36.85 24.71 7.28
CA SER A 988 36.91 24.63 5.81
C SER A 988 35.79 23.77 5.22
N MET A 989 35.32 22.72 5.93
CA MET A 989 34.11 21.98 5.53
C MET A 989 32.84 22.85 5.65
N ILE A 990 32.70 23.60 6.76
CA ILE A 990 31.62 24.56 6.95
C ILE A 990 31.59 25.55 5.79
N HIS A 991 32.70 26.22 5.51
CA HIS A 991 32.78 27.21 4.44
C HIS A 991 32.45 26.61 3.06
N MET A 992 32.93 25.39 2.77
CA MET A 992 32.61 24.69 1.51
C MET A 992 31.11 24.44 1.36
N MET A 993 30.43 23.98 2.42
CA MET A 993 28.98 23.71 2.40
C MET A 993 28.12 24.98 2.54
N ARG A 994 28.74 26.14 2.77
CA ARG A 994 28.11 27.48 2.79
C ARG A 994 28.54 28.35 1.61
N TYR A 995 29.31 27.81 0.66
CA TYR A 995 29.94 28.60 -0.40
C TYR A 995 28.93 29.16 -1.42
N ASN A 996 28.89 30.50 -1.52
CA ASN A 996 28.14 31.23 -2.53
C ASN A 996 28.79 32.60 -2.83
N ASP A 997 29.59 32.66 -3.90
CA ASP A 997 30.19 33.91 -4.40
C ASP A 997 29.73 34.19 -5.85
N PHE A 998 28.43 34.05 -6.09
CA PHE A 998 27.86 33.94 -7.45
C PHE A 998 28.10 35.15 -8.38
N GLN A 999 28.40 36.31 -7.82
CA GLN A 999 28.69 37.53 -8.57
C GLN A 999 30.14 37.57 -9.11
N HIS A 1000 31.04 36.75 -8.56
CA HIS A 1000 32.46 36.76 -8.88
C HIS A 1000 33.01 35.39 -9.34
N ASP A 1001 32.38 34.27 -8.95
CA ASP A 1001 32.78 32.93 -9.41
C ASP A 1001 32.36 32.72 -10.88
N PRO A 1002 33.31 32.54 -11.83
CA PRO A 1002 32.98 32.25 -13.24
C PRO A 1002 32.29 30.89 -13.44
N LEU A 1003 32.18 30.04 -12.42
CA LEU A 1003 31.36 28.82 -12.45
C LEU A 1003 29.87 29.11 -12.21
N SER A 1004 29.51 30.26 -11.64
CA SER A 1004 28.11 30.66 -11.39
C SER A 1004 27.48 31.50 -12.53
N ALA A 1005 28.18 31.59 -13.66
CA ALA A 1005 27.72 32.29 -14.86
C ALA A 1005 26.62 31.51 -15.60
N CYS A 1006 25.63 32.21 -16.16
CA CYS A 1006 24.60 31.62 -17.03
C CYS A 1006 24.30 32.48 -18.28
N ASN A 1007 23.57 31.90 -19.24
CA ASN A 1007 22.99 32.62 -20.38
C ASN A 1007 21.75 33.41 -19.95
N CYS A 1008 21.97 34.39 -19.08
CA CYS A 1008 20.97 35.11 -18.30
C CYS A 1008 21.33 36.61 -18.22
N THR A 1009 20.47 37.46 -17.66
CA THR A 1009 20.75 38.89 -17.43
C THR A 1009 20.33 39.27 -16.00
N PRO A 1010 21.25 39.62 -15.08
CA PRO A 1010 22.71 39.62 -15.24
C PRO A 1010 23.27 38.22 -15.58
N PRO A 1011 24.50 38.11 -16.11
CA PRO A 1011 25.06 36.85 -16.64
C PRO A 1011 25.51 35.84 -15.56
N TYR A 1012 24.85 35.83 -14.40
CA TYR A 1012 25.10 34.93 -13.28
C TYR A 1012 23.79 34.60 -12.53
N SER A 1013 23.79 33.50 -11.78
CA SER A 1013 22.71 33.16 -10.84
C SER A 1013 23.26 32.49 -9.58
N SER A 1014 22.70 32.84 -8.43
CA SER A 1014 23.08 32.29 -7.13
C SER A 1014 22.67 30.83 -6.94
N GLU A 1015 21.76 30.30 -7.77
CA GLU A 1015 21.43 28.87 -7.87
C GLU A 1015 22.65 28.02 -8.29
N LEU A 1016 23.61 28.64 -9.00
CA LEU A 1016 24.80 27.97 -9.54
C LEU A 1016 25.98 27.96 -8.54
N THR A 1017 25.68 27.67 -7.27
CA THR A 1017 26.65 27.62 -6.14
C THR A 1017 26.40 26.41 -5.23
N ILE A 1018 27.23 26.18 -4.20
CA ILE A 1018 27.03 25.04 -3.28
C ILE A 1018 25.87 25.29 -2.30
N ALA A 1019 25.65 26.56 -1.93
CA ALA A 1019 24.60 27.00 -1.02
C ALA A 1019 23.78 28.14 -1.64
N ALA A 1020 22.75 27.83 -2.42
CA ALA A 1020 22.01 28.82 -3.20
C ALA A 1020 21.37 29.95 -2.36
N ARG A 1021 21.18 31.11 -3.01
CA ARG A 1021 20.61 32.35 -2.45
C ARG A 1021 19.69 33.02 -3.48
N CYS A 1022 18.63 32.36 -3.92
CA CYS A 1022 17.81 32.87 -5.04
C CYS A 1022 17.10 34.18 -4.71
N ASP A 1023 17.08 34.59 -3.43
CA ASP A 1023 16.64 35.90 -2.96
C ASP A 1023 17.57 37.06 -3.36
N LEU A 1024 18.80 36.76 -3.78
CA LEU A 1024 19.79 37.73 -4.25
C LEU A 1024 19.90 37.82 -5.78
N ASN A 1025 19.16 37.00 -6.52
CA ASN A 1025 19.02 37.13 -7.97
C ASN A 1025 18.10 38.33 -8.27
N PRO A 1026 18.45 39.29 -9.15
CA PRO A 1026 17.57 40.43 -9.43
C PRO A 1026 16.17 40.02 -9.91
N SER A 1027 15.12 40.55 -9.26
CA SER A 1027 13.71 40.28 -9.58
C SER A 1027 13.27 40.78 -10.96
N ASN A 1028 14.02 41.74 -11.54
CA ASN A 1028 13.87 42.23 -12.91
C ASN A 1028 14.81 41.54 -13.92
N GLY A 1029 15.54 40.49 -13.49
CA GLY A 1029 16.45 39.74 -14.34
C GLY A 1029 15.75 38.87 -15.38
N THR A 1030 16.47 38.53 -16.45
CA THR A 1030 16.00 37.61 -17.49
C THR A 1030 16.73 36.28 -17.37
N TYR A 1031 15.99 35.22 -17.06
CA TYR A 1031 16.52 33.89 -16.79
C TYR A 1031 15.98 32.90 -17.83
N PRO A 1032 16.82 32.02 -18.41
CA PRO A 1032 16.39 31.05 -19.41
C PRO A 1032 15.59 29.87 -18.79
N ASP A 1033 15.59 29.77 -17.46
CA ASP A 1033 14.99 28.67 -16.71
C ASP A 1033 14.51 29.17 -15.33
N PRO A 1034 13.29 28.85 -14.85
CA PRO A 1034 12.79 29.34 -13.57
C PRO A 1034 13.65 29.07 -12.32
N PRO A 1035 14.41 27.96 -12.18
CA PRO A 1035 15.28 27.73 -11.03
C PRO A 1035 16.36 28.82 -10.85
N LEU A 1036 16.87 29.36 -11.97
CA LEU A 1036 17.91 30.40 -11.97
C LEU A 1036 17.41 31.78 -11.52
N GLY A 1037 16.09 31.97 -11.36
CA GLY A 1037 15.47 33.28 -11.13
C GLY A 1037 15.47 33.76 -9.67
N HIS A 1038 14.81 34.89 -9.46
CA HIS A 1038 14.50 35.43 -8.12
C HIS A 1038 13.45 34.58 -7.43
N ARG A 1039 13.79 33.97 -6.29
CA ARG A 1039 12.92 33.07 -5.52
C ARG A 1039 13.25 33.14 -4.04
N VAL A 1040 12.25 32.95 -3.18
CA VAL A 1040 12.40 32.79 -1.72
C VAL A 1040 12.96 31.40 -1.36
N HIS A 1041 14.06 31.01 -2.02
CA HIS A 1041 14.57 29.64 -2.07
C HIS A 1041 16.09 29.62 -2.06
N GLY A 1042 16.67 28.61 -1.42
CA GLY A 1042 18.12 28.46 -1.32
C GLY A 1042 18.50 27.52 -0.20
N ALA A 1043 19.79 27.43 0.11
CA ALA A 1043 20.26 26.54 1.17
C ALA A 1043 19.76 27.00 2.54
N THR A 1044 18.88 26.24 3.20
CA THR A 1044 18.30 26.60 4.50
C THR A 1044 19.20 26.24 5.68
N ASP A 1045 20.23 25.42 5.47
CA ASP A 1045 21.14 24.98 6.52
C ASP A 1045 22.52 24.53 6.02
N ALA A 1046 23.31 23.95 6.93
CA ALA A 1046 24.24 22.87 6.65
C ALA A 1046 24.39 21.96 7.89
N LYS A 1047 24.43 20.63 7.71
CA LYS A 1047 24.71 19.61 8.73
C LYS A 1047 26.02 18.90 8.41
N ILE A 1048 26.87 18.67 9.42
CA ILE A 1048 28.21 18.08 9.28
C ILE A 1048 28.50 17.14 10.45
N THR A 1049 28.97 15.93 10.17
CA THR A 1049 29.58 15.03 11.16
C THR A 1049 30.87 14.40 10.62
N ASN A 1050 31.64 13.73 11.48
CA ASN A 1050 32.89 13.04 11.15
C ASN A 1050 33.07 11.80 12.04
N TYR A 1051 34.19 11.08 11.96
CA TYR A 1051 34.39 9.89 12.80
C TYR A 1051 34.29 10.21 14.29
N ALA A 1052 34.95 11.27 14.75
CA ALA A 1052 34.97 11.66 16.17
C ALA A 1052 33.56 12.07 16.68
N MET A 1053 32.83 12.86 15.91
CA MET A 1053 31.46 13.27 16.20
C MET A 1053 30.49 12.07 16.12
N MET A 1054 30.71 11.10 15.23
CA MET A 1054 29.93 9.86 15.16
C MET A 1054 30.15 8.95 16.38
N GLN A 1055 31.38 8.85 16.91
CA GLN A 1055 31.62 8.13 18.18
C GLN A 1055 30.93 8.81 19.36
N ASN A 1056 30.99 10.14 19.42
CA ASN A 1056 30.28 10.96 20.43
C ASN A 1056 28.77 11.10 20.16
N PHE A 1057 28.29 10.59 19.03
CA PHE A 1057 26.91 10.66 18.54
C PHE A 1057 26.33 12.09 18.48
N THR A 1058 27.04 13.00 17.82
CA THR A 1058 26.69 14.41 17.65
C THR A 1058 27.02 14.94 16.25
N LEU A 1059 26.64 16.19 15.96
CA LEU A 1059 26.92 16.87 14.69
C LEU A 1059 27.16 18.37 14.93
N VAL A 1060 27.63 19.05 13.89
CA VAL A 1060 27.54 20.50 13.75
C VAL A 1060 26.41 20.82 12.77
N ALA A 1061 25.54 21.75 13.14
CA ALA A 1061 24.48 22.27 12.30
C ALA A 1061 24.54 23.80 12.25
N ILE A 1062 24.20 24.38 11.10
CA ILE A 1062 24.12 25.83 10.85
C ILE A 1062 22.76 26.09 10.23
N ALA A 1063 22.05 27.15 10.63
CA ALA A 1063 20.70 27.45 10.17
C ALA A 1063 20.64 28.74 9.35
N GLY A 1064 19.67 28.80 8.44
CA GLY A 1064 19.38 29.92 7.56
C GLY A 1064 20.22 29.98 6.29
N PRO A 1065 19.91 30.93 5.40
CA PRO A 1065 20.68 31.16 4.17
C PRO A 1065 22.12 31.59 4.46
N THR A 1066 23.06 31.30 3.55
CA THR A 1066 24.50 31.58 3.78
C THR A 1066 24.83 33.08 3.88
N SER A 1067 25.57 33.46 4.92
CA SER A 1067 26.13 34.80 5.15
C SER A 1067 27.67 34.87 5.03
N ASP A 1068 28.35 33.77 4.66
CA ASP A 1068 29.82 33.69 4.52
C ASP A 1068 30.39 34.72 3.54
N ASN A 1069 29.72 34.90 2.40
CA ASN A 1069 30.14 35.79 1.29
C ASN A 1069 29.00 36.71 0.82
N GLN A 1070 27.85 36.67 1.50
CA GLN A 1070 26.60 37.32 1.09
C GLN A 1070 25.97 38.05 2.29
N PRO A 1071 25.14 39.09 2.09
CA PRO A 1071 24.40 39.70 3.19
C PRO A 1071 23.50 38.66 3.89
N PRO A 1072 23.45 38.63 5.24
CA PRO A 1072 22.48 37.81 5.96
C PRO A 1072 21.06 38.04 5.46
N PHE A 1073 20.25 36.99 5.39
CA PHE A 1073 18.86 37.14 4.96
C PHE A 1073 18.03 37.79 6.08
N VAL A 1074 17.14 38.71 5.71
CA VAL A 1074 16.25 39.42 6.65
C VAL A 1074 14.84 39.45 6.05
N TRP A 1075 13.83 38.96 6.79
CA TRP A 1075 12.45 38.96 6.32
C TRP A 1075 11.91 40.38 6.14
N SER A 1076 12.18 41.30 7.08
CA SER A 1076 11.68 42.68 7.05
C SER A 1076 12.23 43.54 5.91
N GLU A 1077 13.45 43.25 5.44
CA GLU A 1077 14.11 43.94 4.31
C GLU A 1077 13.84 43.25 2.95
N SER A 1078 13.29 42.03 2.96
CA SER A 1078 13.00 41.22 1.78
C SER A 1078 11.68 41.61 1.09
N ASP A 1079 11.64 41.57 -0.25
CA ASP A 1079 10.40 41.80 -1.00
C ASP A 1079 9.39 40.64 -0.85
N PHE A 1080 9.82 39.48 -0.34
CA PHE A 1080 8.96 38.34 -0.03
C PHE A 1080 8.18 38.48 1.30
N ASN A 1081 8.49 39.46 2.14
CA ASN A 1081 7.92 39.68 3.48
C ASN A 1081 6.38 39.53 3.51
N THR A 1082 5.69 40.24 2.62
CA THR A 1082 4.22 40.25 2.53
C THR A 1082 3.65 39.20 1.58
N GLN A 1083 4.51 38.41 0.92
CA GLN A 1083 4.14 37.40 -0.07
C GLN A 1083 4.10 35.98 0.52
N VAL A 1084 4.84 35.71 1.62
CA VAL A 1084 5.13 34.37 2.12
C VAL A 1084 4.93 34.28 3.64
N SER A 1085 4.16 33.30 4.11
CA SER A 1085 4.00 33.06 5.55
C SER A 1085 5.29 32.52 6.18
N HIS A 1086 5.77 33.21 7.21
CA HIS A 1086 7.00 32.93 7.94
C HIS A 1086 6.80 33.10 9.47
N VAL A 1087 5.60 32.76 9.96
CA VAL A 1087 5.19 32.89 11.36
C VAL A 1087 6.16 32.14 12.28
N GLY A 1088 6.62 32.79 13.35
CA GLY A 1088 7.56 32.23 14.30
C GLY A 1088 9.03 32.30 13.88
N HIS A 1089 9.36 32.74 12.67
CA HIS A 1089 10.76 32.90 12.26
C HIS A 1089 11.42 34.12 12.96
N PRO A 1090 12.72 34.04 13.27
CA PRO A 1090 13.54 35.23 13.49
C PRO A 1090 13.52 36.11 12.23
N ASP A 1091 13.54 37.43 12.41
CA ASP A 1091 13.56 38.37 11.28
C ASP A 1091 14.88 38.26 10.49
N LYS A 1092 16.02 38.40 11.19
CA LYS A 1092 17.36 38.23 10.63
C LYS A 1092 17.89 36.81 10.84
N TRP A 1093 18.44 36.24 9.77
CA TRP A 1093 19.04 34.91 9.71
C TRP A 1093 20.56 35.03 9.56
N ASP A 1094 21.26 34.90 10.68
CA ASP A 1094 22.72 35.07 10.78
C ASP A 1094 23.29 34.20 11.92
N PHE A 1095 23.02 32.89 11.86
CA PHE A 1095 23.35 31.94 12.91
C PHE A 1095 24.71 31.28 12.68
N GLY A 1096 25.56 31.31 13.71
CA GLY A 1096 26.83 30.58 13.71
C GLY A 1096 26.66 29.06 13.91
N PRO A 1097 27.74 28.28 13.79
CA PRO A 1097 27.70 26.83 13.97
C PRO A 1097 27.23 26.42 15.38
N PHE A 1098 26.29 25.49 15.42
CA PHE A 1098 25.64 24.95 16.61
C PHE A 1098 25.91 23.44 16.75
N THR A 1099 26.00 22.95 17.98
CA THR A 1099 26.11 21.51 18.30
C THR A 1099 25.04 21.16 19.32
N PRO A 1100 24.13 20.22 19.03
CA PRO A 1100 23.08 19.81 19.97
C PRO A 1100 23.69 19.14 21.21
N THR A 1101 23.13 19.46 22.37
CA THR A 1101 23.52 18.86 23.66
C THR A 1101 22.43 17.91 24.13
N TRP A 1102 22.79 16.64 24.29
CA TRP A 1102 21.91 15.58 24.80
C TRP A 1102 21.85 15.59 26.33
N MET A 1103 20.69 15.24 26.90
CA MET A 1103 20.31 15.53 28.29
C MET A 1103 19.59 14.37 29.02
N LEU A 1104 19.44 13.20 28.39
CA LEU A 1104 18.69 12.02 28.89
C LEU A 1104 19.48 10.70 29.02
#